data_AF-A0A9P8GFH7-F1
#
_entry.id   AF-A0A9P8GFH7-F1
#
_cell.length_a   1.000
_cell.length_b   1.000
_cell.length_c   1.000
_cell.angle_alpha   90.00
_cell.angle_beta   90.00
_cell.angle_gamma   90.00
#
_symmetry.space_group_name_H-M   'P 1'
#
loop_
_entity.id
_entity.type
_entity.pdbx_description
1 polymer ?
#
loop_
_entity_poly.entity_id
_entity_poly.type
_entity_poly.pdbx_seq_one_letter_code
_entity_poly.pdbx_strand_id
1 'polypeptide(L)'
;MGRSPRRQSSRDVSPSRVEPEHETAVDSLASAHPSPNLGSVNRDEIRVSAAQSIPCRRLPSEPNETMNGQYLGPSSAQSFLDQALRRSGEAPSLLIQSPSNVEIDTSTLSFGDAKVCQADIAQFAWPDQGIAIQLLDRYFEFASPTYRYMHEPTMHRWLDRIYDKDDVSVATQACVLLIFASAAAFTIDSGGDTVDASSQGWQLSETYYQKAETLLSEETGPPRLESVQARFAAVQYLLSSSRPNKGLFTFGTMVQLMQAVGLHRKAVEKAGSSIPDPITVQMHRRLFWCAFTLDKYLSIIMGRMPLLHIDNTNQALPMVVNDEDLTSEGVRQHISKYGRDCLLHATVAHIEISITLARASQEQCSLPSITERCHVEAAMRWGVDIHDWHSRLPPILSGAVHSSSLIPCFRRQHSILTLARLHAIMFVTRPLLLRDLSTDLRGTEAQQYRDQLRTCIRTARDVVDLINSSSRNRVLFPAFWFSQYIAFSAISIIHIYIIQLSRHRIPADLFSTASQESDMMTVESLYQLAKVGQGHLAEAGLKSAPVWRYGPILESLSAQTGKYLSLLRNSSTHELRASDVPMSRTIQLPNNSNAHQIANHMVQTESVAPDHVTGPQPGTDALWMNGHETLWNDLMAENLDNNYLTMDFWPQFDNLPMVLYSLYVYAPNKVAPVLFTVLYGISAVGHIWHRYRAWRMIGLQPMCAVFYTAGYALREYGAFDYLYSTTNLNVYIISQPYRPLLELSNYHVLGRILYYVPYCAPFPPNRIMSLFGALVAVVEALGGLGVAFASNPSSSLSLKELGSKLTKASLAVQLAVIVVCIAFAGLFFINCKREGIRSRKINIPLIILSASMFLILIRCIYRLVEHLGNVGLNIGDLEAMRELTPILRYEWFFYVFESTTMLLNSVIWNVWHPGRYLPRLHNVQLSPDGSEVEVEEDADTRPLLTKAGSILTFGILFRHKKTQRDSSYSLDSRHSCISQT
;
A
#
# COMPACT_ATOMS: atom_id res chain seq x y z
N MET A 1 -38.83 31.67 51.20
CA MET A 1 -39.24 33.08 51.47
C MET A 1 -38.04 33.92 51.09
N GLY A 2 -38.05 34.79 50.07
CA GLY A 2 -38.76 36.08 49.96
C GLY A 2 -37.72 37.21 50.21
N ARG A 3 -37.65 38.35 49.50
CA ARG A 3 -38.46 38.98 48.42
C ARG A 3 -37.53 39.77 47.46
N SER A 4 -38.07 40.25 46.33
CA SER A 4 -37.47 41.28 45.45
C SER A 4 -38.33 42.55 45.41
N PRO A 5 -37.73 43.73 45.13
CA PRO A 5 -38.05 44.51 43.91
C PRO A 5 -36.75 44.92 43.15
N ARG A 6 -36.69 45.16 41.82
CA ARG A 6 -37.37 46.13 40.90
C ARG A 6 -37.01 47.61 41.23
N ARG A 7 -36.75 48.52 40.26
CA ARG A 7 -37.22 48.60 38.85
C ARG A 7 -36.44 49.66 37.99
N GLN A 8 -36.33 49.45 36.66
CA GLN A 8 -36.30 50.46 35.54
C GLN A 8 -35.13 51.49 35.41
N SER A 9 -34.77 52.06 34.23
CA SER A 9 -35.19 51.84 32.81
C SER A 9 -34.17 52.32 31.73
N SER A 10 -34.42 51.90 30.48
CA SER A 10 -34.25 52.63 29.19
C SER A 10 -32.88 52.99 28.57
N ARG A 11 -32.80 52.67 27.28
CA ARG A 11 -31.87 53.00 26.17
C ARG A 11 -31.71 54.54 25.94
N ASP A 12 -30.84 55.10 25.06
CA ASP A 12 -30.52 54.75 23.66
C ASP A 12 -29.23 55.44 23.09
N VAL A 13 -28.68 54.84 22.01
CA VAL A 13 -27.95 55.43 20.84
C VAL A 13 -26.63 56.25 21.00
N SER A 14 -25.77 56.10 19.96
CA SER A 14 -24.42 56.66 19.70
C SER A 14 -24.48 58.01 18.88
N PRO A 15 -23.44 58.62 18.22
CA PRO A 15 -22.10 58.14 17.81
C PRO A 15 -20.95 59.22 17.75
N SER A 16 -19.90 58.91 16.95
CA SER A 16 -18.97 59.81 16.21
C SER A 16 -17.48 59.86 16.63
N ARG A 17 -16.64 60.39 15.71
CA ARG A 17 -15.16 60.26 15.59
C ARG A 17 -14.59 61.55 14.99
N VAL A 18 -13.41 61.98 15.44
CA VAL A 18 -12.59 63.07 14.85
C VAL A 18 -11.11 62.66 14.89
N GLU A 19 -10.28 63.21 13.98
CA GLU A 19 -8.84 62.94 13.81
C GLU A 19 -7.96 64.14 14.21
N PRO A 20 -6.65 63.98 14.44
CA PRO A 20 -5.77 65.05 14.97
C PRO A 20 -5.04 65.88 13.88
N GLU A 21 -4.51 67.05 14.29
CA GLU A 21 -3.72 67.98 13.45
C GLU A 21 -2.19 67.90 13.72
N HIS A 22 -1.43 68.89 13.22
CA HIS A 22 0.00 68.81 12.83
C HIS A 22 0.98 69.60 13.77
N GLU A 23 2.21 69.80 13.27
CA GLU A 23 3.33 70.66 13.75
C GLU A 23 4.27 70.03 14.82
N THR A 24 5.60 69.84 14.65
CA THR A 24 6.77 70.69 14.23
C THR A 24 7.25 71.68 15.32
N ALA A 25 8.55 72.05 15.48
CA ALA A 25 9.71 71.99 14.57
C ALA A 25 11.10 72.09 15.29
N VAL A 26 12.20 71.72 14.58
CA VAL A 26 13.52 72.43 14.46
C VAL A 26 14.46 72.54 15.69
N ASP A 27 15.81 72.49 15.63
CA ASP A 27 16.83 72.66 14.55
C ASP A 27 17.84 71.43 14.53
N SER A 28 19.12 71.36 14.08
CA SER A 28 20.11 72.35 13.60
C SER A 28 21.21 71.85 12.62
N LEU A 29 21.99 72.84 12.13
CA LEU A 29 23.24 72.79 11.35
C LEU A 29 24.39 72.02 12.07
N ALA A 30 25.52 71.59 11.45
CA ALA A 30 26.00 71.31 10.06
C ALA A 30 27.50 70.90 10.21
N SER A 31 28.32 70.31 9.31
CA SER A 31 28.31 69.74 7.92
C SER A 31 29.53 68.75 7.83
N ALA A 32 30.07 68.18 6.73
CA ALA A 32 29.90 68.31 5.28
C ALA A 32 30.18 66.97 4.53
N HIS A 33 31.11 66.94 3.55
CA HIS A 33 31.25 65.91 2.49
C HIS A 33 32.72 65.71 2.05
N PRO A 34 33.12 64.59 1.39
CA PRO A 34 32.34 63.82 0.41
C PRO A 34 32.22 62.28 0.57
N SER A 35 31.46 61.71 -0.36
CA SER A 35 30.84 60.37 -0.46
C SER A 35 31.79 59.31 -1.13
N PRO A 36 31.41 58.02 -1.41
CA PRO A 36 30.08 57.51 -1.81
C PRO A 36 29.53 56.25 -1.10
N ASN A 37 28.29 56.39 -0.63
CA ASN A 37 27.16 55.47 -0.74
C ASN A 37 27.38 53.93 -0.69
N LEU A 38 26.99 53.33 0.44
CA LEU A 38 26.23 52.07 0.42
C LEU A 38 24.92 52.30 1.19
N GLY A 39 23.78 52.06 0.55
CA GLY A 39 22.47 52.54 1.04
C GLY A 39 21.88 51.70 2.17
N SER A 40 21.52 52.33 3.28
CA SER A 40 20.70 51.73 4.33
C SER A 40 19.25 51.60 3.88
N VAL A 41 18.77 50.38 3.63
CA VAL A 41 17.36 50.12 3.33
C VAL A 41 16.54 50.24 4.61
N ASN A 42 15.50 51.08 4.60
CA ASN A 42 14.62 51.28 5.75
C ASN A 42 13.89 50.00 6.15
N ARG A 43 14.05 49.60 7.42
CA ARG A 43 13.01 48.86 8.13
C ARG A 43 11.96 49.87 8.57
N ASP A 44 10.87 49.99 7.80
CA ASP A 44 9.49 50.23 8.26
C ASP A 44 8.58 50.63 7.08
N GLU A 45 8.31 49.70 6.16
CA GLU A 45 7.16 49.85 5.23
C GLU A 45 6.51 48.52 4.79
N ILE A 46 6.32 47.57 5.72
CA ILE A 46 5.30 46.51 5.50
C ILE A 46 3.93 47.18 5.60
N ARG A 47 3.41 47.64 4.46
CA ARG A 47 2.11 48.34 4.38
C ARG A 47 0.98 47.43 4.87
N VAL A 48 0.51 47.70 6.08
CA VAL A 48 -0.78 47.21 6.57
C VAL A 48 -1.87 47.96 5.80
N SER A 49 -2.18 47.47 4.60
CA SER A 49 -3.37 47.90 3.87
C SER A 49 -4.57 47.58 4.74
N ALA A 50 -5.36 48.60 5.09
CA ALA A 50 -6.49 48.49 5.99
C ALA A 50 -7.61 47.67 5.34
N ALA A 51 -7.56 46.35 5.52
CA ALA A 51 -8.61 45.44 5.08
C ALA A 51 -9.93 45.87 5.72
N GLN A 52 -10.88 46.30 4.90
CA GLN A 52 -12.22 46.66 5.35
C GLN A 52 -12.83 45.48 6.10
N SER A 53 -13.37 45.71 7.30
CA SER A 53 -13.85 44.65 8.19
C SER A 53 -15.06 43.93 7.59
N ILE A 54 -14.80 42.84 6.85
CA ILE A 54 -15.83 41.96 6.30
C ILE A 54 -16.63 41.37 7.47
N PRO A 55 -17.96 41.60 7.56
CA PRO A 55 -18.77 41.01 8.62
C PRO A 55 -18.71 39.49 8.54
N CYS A 56 -18.67 38.81 9.70
CA CYS A 56 -18.61 37.36 9.77
C CYS A 56 -19.88 36.72 9.15
N ARG A 57 -19.80 36.40 7.85
CA ARG A 57 -20.84 35.68 7.11
C ARG A 57 -20.83 34.21 7.51
N ARG A 58 -22.01 33.58 7.41
CA ARG A 58 -22.18 32.14 7.70
C ARG A 58 -21.14 31.33 6.92
N LEU A 59 -20.51 30.35 7.59
CA LEU A 59 -19.76 29.31 6.89
C LEU A 59 -20.67 28.66 5.83
N PRO A 60 -20.16 28.35 4.63
CA PRO A 60 -20.87 27.52 3.67
C PRO A 60 -21.25 26.17 4.29
N SER A 61 -22.41 25.64 3.89
CA SER A 61 -22.76 24.24 4.14
C SER A 61 -22.05 23.35 3.13
N GLU A 62 -20.73 23.22 3.26
CA GLU A 62 -19.94 22.20 2.56
C GLU A 62 -20.49 20.79 2.89
N PRO A 63 -20.42 19.83 1.97
CA PRO A 63 -20.64 18.43 2.32
C PRO A 63 -19.58 17.99 3.35
N ASN A 64 -19.97 17.22 4.37
CA ASN A 64 -19.03 16.66 5.33
C ASN A 64 -18.11 15.64 4.63
N GLU A 65 -16.94 16.09 4.16
CA GLU A 65 -15.89 15.23 3.60
C GLU A 65 -15.17 14.50 4.74
N THR A 66 -15.73 13.35 5.13
CA THR A 66 -15.20 12.48 6.18
C THR A 66 -14.59 11.20 5.61
N MET A 67 -13.26 11.12 5.54
CA MET A 67 -12.57 9.86 5.24
C MET A 67 -12.31 9.11 6.55
N ASN A 68 -12.78 7.87 6.65
CA ASN A 68 -12.73 7.04 7.87
C ASN A 68 -13.26 7.76 9.13
N GLY A 69 -14.33 8.56 8.95
CA GLY A 69 -14.96 9.34 10.02
C GLY A 69 -14.20 10.61 10.44
N GLN A 70 -13.01 10.88 9.90
CA GLN A 70 -12.25 12.10 10.20
C GLN A 70 -12.53 13.21 9.19
N TYR A 71 -12.78 14.43 9.68
CA TYR A 71 -12.98 15.64 8.86
C TYR A 71 -11.73 16.01 8.06
N LEU A 72 -11.90 16.24 6.76
CA LEU A 72 -10.93 16.84 5.85
C LEU A 72 -11.47 18.17 5.32
N GLY A 73 -10.71 19.25 5.48
CA GLY A 73 -11.03 20.57 4.95
C GLY A 73 -10.43 20.85 3.56
N PRO A 74 -10.92 21.91 2.88
CA PRO A 74 -10.61 22.23 1.48
C PRO A 74 -9.16 22.64 1.21
N SER A 75 -8.37 22.93 2.26
CA SER A 75 -6.93 23.17 2.15
C SER A 75 -6.13 21.88 1.87
N SER A 76 -6.70 20.69 2.11
CA SER A 76 -6.02 19.41 1.85
C SER A 76 -5.97 19.03 0.38
N ALA A 77 -4.88 18.38 -0.05
CA ALA A 77 -4.81 17.76 -1.38
C ALA A 77 -5.87 16.66 -1.56
N GLN A 78 -6.31 15.99 -0.50
CA GLN A 78 -7.33 14.94 -0.57
C GLN A 78 -8.75 15.49 -0.84
N SER A 79 -9.16 16.57 -0.14
CA SER A 79 -10.42 17.28 -0.46
C SER A 79 -10.40 17.86 -1.87
N PHE A 80 -9.28 18.45 -2.29
CA PHE A 80 -9.08 18.92 -3.66
C PHE A 80 -9.26 17.80 -4.73
N LEU A 81 -8.77 16.59 -4.45
CA LEU A 81 -8.94 15.43 -5.34
C LEU A 81 -10.38 14.92 -5.40
N ASP A 82 -11.06 14.80 -4.26
CA ASP A 82 -12.47 14.39 -4.20
C ASP A 82 -13.36 15.43 -4.91
N GLN A 83 -13.14 16.72 -4.66
CA GLN A 83 -13.83 17.79 -5.37
C GLN A 83 -13.55 17.77 -6.88
N ALA A 84 -12.32 17.44 -7.33
CA ALA A 84 -12.00 17.27 -8.75
C ALA A 84 -12.76 16.10 -9.38
N LEU A 85 -12.79 14.94 -8.73
CA LEU A 85 -13.46 13.73 -9.21
C LEU A 85 -15.00 13.88 -9.21
N ARG A 86 -15.58 14.51 -8.18
CA ARG A 86 -16.99 14.88 -8.15
C ARG A 86 -17.36 15.84 -9.28
N ARG A 87 -16.52 16.86 -9.55
CA ARG A 87 -16.70 17.76 -10.71
C ARG A 87 -16.44 17.07 -12.06
N SER A 88 -15.71 15.95 -12.09
CA SER A 88 -15.57 15.09 -13.29
C SER A 88 -16.79 14.16 -13.49
N GLY A 89 -17.73 14.11 -12.53
CA GLY A 89 -18.92 13.26 -12.62
C GLY A 89 -18.62 11.77 -12.40
N GLU A 90 -17.44 11.43 -11.91
CA GLU A 90 -17.09 10.05 -11.53
C GLU A 90 -17.53 9.77 -10.10
N ALA A 91 -17.99 8.53 -9.84
CA ALA A 91 -18.56 8.17 -8.55
C ALA A 91 -17.47 8.13 -7.44
N PRO A 92 -17.72 8.70 -6.25
CA PRO A 92 -16.74 8.69 -5.14
C PRO A 92 -16.32 7.30 -4.64
N SER A 93 -16.96 6.22 -5.09
CA SER A 93 -16.61 4.82 -4.80
C SER A 93 -15.14 4.45 -5.05
N LEU A 94 -14.41 5.23 -5.85
CA LEU A 94 -12.97 5.06 -6.09
C LEU A 94 -12.06 5.53 -4.94
N LEU A 95 -12.60 6.27 -3.96
CA LEU A 95 -11.87 6.71 -2.74
C LEU A 95 -12.32 5.95 -1.47
N ILE A 96 -13.32 5.08 -1.58
CA ILE A 96 -13.91 4.33 -0.44
C ILE A 96 -13.47 2.85 -0.47
N GLN A 97 -12.24 2.59 -0.94
CA GLN A 97 -11.52 1.34 -0.67
C GLN A 97 -10.47 1.57 0.43
N SER A 98 -10.95 1.88 1.63
CA SER A 98 -10.15 1.59 2.84
C SER A 98 -10.10 0.07 3.04
N PRO A 99 -8.98 -0.48 3.54
CA PRO A 99 -8.89 -1.91 3.85
C PRO A 99 -9.98 -2.29 4.85
N SER A 100 -10.65 -3.42 4.61
CA SER A 100 -11.82 -3.86 5.39
C SER A 100 -11.51 -4.24 6.85
N ASN A 101 -10.23 -4.26 7.22
CA ASN A 101 -9.74 -4.63 8.55
C ASN A 101 -9.30 -3.36 9.30
N VAL A 102 -10.27 -2.50 9.64
CA VAL A 102 -10.03 -1.38 10.55
C VAL A 102 -9.95 -1.94 11.98
N GLU A 103 -8.73 -2.08 12.50
CA GLU A 103 -8.46 -2.53 13.86
C GLU A 103 -9.10 -1.58 14.89
N ILE A 104 -10.07 -2.09 15.63
CA ILE A 104 -10.85 -1.33 16.63
C ILE A 104 -9.99 -0.95 17.85
N ASP A 105 -8.93 -1.71 18.13
CA ASP A 105 -8.10 -1.59 19.34
C ASP A 105 -6.95 -0.57 19.23
N THR A 106 -6.89 0.21 18.14
CA THR A 106 -5.87 1.27 18.00
C THR A 106 -6.24 2.54 18.78
N SER A 107 -5.29 3.10 19.52
CA SER A 107 -5.51 4.33 20.32
C SER A 107 -6.02 5.48 19.44
N THR A 108 -7.08 6.16 19.90
CA THR A 108 -7.79 7.22 19.15
C THR A 108 -6.86 8.35 18.66
N LEU A 109 -5.78 8.64 19.40
CA LEU A 109 -4.81 9.67 19.03
C LEU A 109 -3.82 9.21 17.95
N SER A 110 -3.61 7.89 17.81
CA SER A 110 -2.69 7.26 16.84
C SER A 110 -3.44 6.61 15.66
N PHE A 111 -4.73 6.87 15.48
CA PHE A 111 -5.56 6.15 14.51
C PHE A 111 -5.08 6.34 13.06
N GLY A 112 -4.64 5.24 12.45
CA GLY A 112 -4.10 5.21 11.09
C GLY A 112 -2.69 5.79 10.94
N ASP A 113 -1.90 5.85 12.02
CA ASP A 113 -0.45 6.08 11.99
C ASP A 113 0.34 4.78 11.76
N ALA A 114 1.66 4.88 11.56
CA ALA A 114 2.53 3.71 11.51
C ALA A 114 2.53 2.94 12.84
N LYS A 115 2.33 1.61 12.78
CA LYS A 115 2.76 0.72 13.86
C LYS A 115 4.28 0.68 13.90
N VAL A 116 4.85 0.79 15.10
CA VAL A 116 6.28 0.65 15.38
C VAL A 116 6.40 -0.37 16.50
N CYS A 117 7.44 -1.21 16.47
CA CYS A 117 7.65 -2.18 17.54
C CYS A 117 7.95 -1.46 18.86
N GLN A 118 7.46 -2.00 19.99
CA GLN A 118 7.74 -1.42 21.31
C GLN A 118 9.15 -1.82 21.74
N ALA A 119 9.95 -0.86 22.22
CA ALA A 119 11.27 -1.13 22.74
C ALA A 119 11.19 -1.41 24.24
N ASP A 120 12.03 -2.30 24.76
CA ASP A 120 12.08 -2.54 26.20
C ASP A 120 12.81 -1.38 26.92
N ILE A 121 12.01 -0.42 27.38
CA ILE A 121 12.47 0.77 28.13
C ILE A 121 13.17 0.36 29.45
N ALA A 122 12.91 -0.84 30.00
CA ALA A 122 13.57 -1.31 31.22
C ALA A 122 15.06 -1.62 31.01
N GLN A 123 15.48 -1.88 29.78
CA GLN A 123 16.88 -2.12 29.40
C GLN A 123 17.60 -0.84 28.93
N PHE A 124 16.97 0.34 29.04
CA PHE A 124 17.56 1.59 28.59
C PHE A 124 18.84 1.97 29.37
N ALA A 125 19.93 2.16 28.63
CA ALA A 125 21.15 2.81 29.08
C ALA A 125 21.46 4.02 28.20
N TRP A 126 22.10 5.05 28.78
CA TRP A 126 22.70 6.13 28.00
C TRP A 126 23.86 5.56 27.15
N PRO A 127 24.06 6.05 25.90
CA PRO A 127 25.16 5.62 25.06
C PRO A 127 26.52 6.03 25.65
N ASP A 128 27.63 5.55 25.08
CA ASP A 128 28.95 6.12 25.40
C ASP A 128 29.01 7.62 25.02
N GLN A 129 29.79 8.41 25.77
CA GLN A 129 29.87 9.87 25.60
C GLN A 129 30.35 10.24 24.18
N GLY A 130 31.27 9.47 23.58
CA GLY A 130 31.72 9.70 22.22
C GLY A 130 30.63 9.48 21.16
N ILE A 131 29.73 8.51 21.39
CA ILE A 131 28.57 8.25 20.54
C ILE A 131 27.49 9.32 20.76
N ALA A 132 27.31 9.75 22.01
CA ALA A 132 26.36 10.78 22.41
C ALA A 132 26.64 12.13 21.72
N ILE A 133 27.92 12.54 21.68
CA ILE A 133 28.38 13.73 20.96
C ILE A 133 28.12 13.59 19.45
N GLN A 134 28.51 12.46 18.84
CA GLN A 134 28.26 12.21 17.40
C GLN A 134 26.77 12.23 17.00
N LEU A 135 25.86 11.83 17.90
CA LEU A 135 24.42 11.95 17.68
C LEU A 135 23.95 13.41 17.78
N LEU A 136 24.54 14.19 18.69
CA LEU A 136 24.24 15.61 18.85
C LEU A 136 24.72 16.43 17.64
N ASP A 137 25.95 16.22 17.20
CA ASP A 137 26.54 16.84 16.00
C ASP A 137 25.69 16.53 14.77
N ARG A 138 25.37 15.25 14.52
CA ARG A 138 24.55 14.81 13.39
C ARG A 138 23.16 15.46 13.38
N TYR A 139 22.61 15.83 14.53
CA TYR A 139 21.36 16.60 14.57
C TYR A 139 21.55 18.03 14.04
N PHE A 140 22.60 18.72 14.50
CA PHE A 140 22.84 20.13 14.20
C PHE A 140 23.52 20.37 12.85
N GLU A 141 24.34 19.45 12.35
CA GLU A 141 24.80 19.49 10.96
C GLU A 141 23.64 19.23 10.01
N PHE A 142 22.81 18.22 10.32
CA PHE A 142 21.95 17.61 9.31
C PHE A 142 20.47 17.52 9.68
N ALA A 143 20.10 16.87 10.80
CA ALA A 143 18.71 16.48 11.07
C ALA A 143 17.72 17.65 11.03
N SER A 144 18.06 18.81 11.59
CA SER A 144 17.22 20.02 11.57
C SER A 144 17.81 21.17 10.74
N PRO A 145 17.56 21.22 9.42
CA PRO A 145 18.11 22.25 8.54
C PRO A 145 17.42 23.62 8.74
N THR A 146 16.09 23.68 8.82
CA THR A 146 15.33 24.94 8.87
C THR A 146 14.54 25.18 10.16
N TYR A 147 14.53 24.22 11.10
CA TYR A 147 13.83 24.35 12.39
C TYR A 147 14.85 24.46 13.54
N ARG A 148 15.59 25.58 13.60
CA ARG A 148 16.70 25.82 14.56
C ARG A 148 16.22 26.31 15.95
N TYR A 149 15.29 25.62 16.60
CA TYR A 149 14.68 26.05 17.89
C TYR A 149 15.48 25.67 19.16
N MET A 150 16.57 24.92 19.02
CA MET A 150 17.54 24.64 20.08
C MET A 150 18.77 25.55 19.91
N HIS A 151 19.54 25.72 21.00
CA HIS A 151 20.84 26.40 20.97
C HIS A 151 21.97 25.36 21.09
N GLU A 152 22.81 25.26 20.06
CA GLU A 152 23.76 24.17 19.91
C GLU A 152 24.82 24.08 21.04
N PRO A 153 25.47 25.18 21.48
CA PRO A 153 26.34 25.18 22.66
C PRO A 153 25.62 24.92 23.99
N THR A 154 24.30 25.17 24.07
CA THR A 154 23.51 24.88 25.28
C THR A 154 23.19 23.39 25.37
N MET A 155 22.85 22.75 24.25
CA MET A 155 22.62 21.30 24.21
C MET A 155 23.87 20.50 24.59
N HIS A 156 25.06 20.94 24.14
CA HIS A 156 26.33 20.33 24.54
C HIS A 156 26.55 20.42 26.06
N ARG A 157 26.38 21.61 26.65
CA ARG A 157 26.49 21.78 28.11
C ARG A 157 25.44 20.99 28.90
N TRP A 158 24.26 20.74 28.32
CA TRP A 158 23.27 19.84 28.91
C TRP A 158 23.68 18.38 28.83
N LEU A 159 24.34 17.97 27.73
CA LEU A 159 24.90 16.64 27.57
C LEU A 159 26.01 16.38 28.59
N ASP A 160 27.00 17.27 28.70
CA ASP A 160 28.13 17.15 29.65
C ASP A 160 27.62 16.91 31.08
N ARG A 161 26.68 17.75 31.54
CA ARG A 161 26.06 17.64 32.87
C ARG A 161 25.32 16.32 33.11
N ILE A 162 24.76 15.68 32.07
CA ILE A 162 24.13 14.35 32.21
C ILE A 162 25.18 13.26 32.43
N TYR A 163 26.36 13.36 31.79
CA TYR A 163 27.45 12.40 31.97
C TYR A 163 28.23 12.63 33.28
N ASP A 164 28.36 13.88 33.71
CA ASP A 164 28.88 14.26 35.04
C ASP A 164 27.93 13.85 36.19
N LYS A 165 26.69 13.44 35.87
CA LYS A 165 25.61 13.04 36.81
C LYS A 165 25.13 14.19 37.70
N ASP A 166 25.16 15.39 37.14
CA ASP A 166 24.64 16.62 37.74
C ASP A 166 23.10 16.59 37.77
N ASP A 167 22.46 17.38 38.65
CA ASP A 167 20.99 17.48 38.64
C ASP A 167 20.50 18.24 37.40
N VAL A 168 19.85 17.52 36.49
CA VAL A 168 19.42 18.00 35.16
C VAL A 168 17.93 17.70 34.98
N SER A 169 17.15 18.73 34.63
CA SER A 169 15.69 18.63 34.59
C SER A 169 15.18 17.54 33.64
N VAL A 170 14.06 16.92 34.00
CA VAL A 170 13.38 15.87 33.21
C VAL A 170 13.11 16.32 31.78
N ALA A 171 12.68 17.58 31.58
CA ALA A 171 12.48 18.16 30.25
C ALA A 171 13.80 18.34 29.48
N THR A 172 14.90 18.68 30.16
CA THR A 172 16.24 18.78 29.56
C THR A 172 16.76 17.41 29.12
N GLN A 173 16.60 16.38 29.93
CA GLN A 173 16.94 15.00 29.56
C GLN A 173 16.11 14.52 28.35
N ALA A 174 14.81 14.80 28.35
CA ALA A 174 13.93 14.51 27.22
C ALA A 174 14.32 15.28 25.94
N CYS A 175 14.78 16.54 26.05
CA CYS A 175 15.34 17.27 24.91
C CYS A 175 16.51 16.51 24.29
N VAL A 176 17.51 16.10 25.07
CA VAL A 176 18.68 15.35 24.58
C VAL A 176 18.27 14.02 23.93
N LEU A 177 17.37 13.26 24.57
CA LEU A 177 16.92 11.98 24.03
C LEU A 177 16.11 12.11 22.73
N LEU A 178 15.28 13.15 22.56
CA LEU A 178 14.52 13.36 21.32
C LEU A 178 15.41 13.85 20.17
N ILE A 179 16.50 14.53 20.50
CA ILE A 179 17.58 14.88 19.57
C ILE A 179 18.32 13.60 19.13
N PHE A 180 18.64 12.69 20.06
CA PHE A 180 19.23 11.39 19.74
C PHE A 180 18.30 10.49 18.93
N ALA A 181 17.00 10.44 19.25
CA ALA A 181 15.99 9.74 18.46
C ALA A 181 15.99 10.24 17.00
N SER A 182 15.98 11.56 16.83
CA SER A 182 16.01 12.22 15.52
C SER A 182 17.32 12.00 14.74
N ALA A 183 18.46 11.88 15.44
CA ALA A 183 19.76 11.63 14.83
C ALA A 183 20.01 10.15 14.49
N ALA A 184 19.53 9.22 15.32
CA ALA A 184 19.69 7.77 15.15
C ALA A 184 18.90 7.21 13.95
N ALA A 185 17.91 7.94 13.45
CA ALA A 185 17.21 7.64 12.19
C ALA A 185 18.10 7.83 10.94
N PHE A 186 19.29 8.42 11.09
CA PHE A 186 20.25 8.69 10.00
C PHE A 186 21.63 8.07 10.27
N THR A 187 22.24 7.51 9.24
CA THR A 187 23.63 7.00 9.24
C THR A 187 24.44 7.61 8.10
N ILE A 188 25.77 7.53 8.16
CA ILE A 188 26.67 8.00 7.10
C ILE A 188 27.14 6.79 6.30
N ASP A 189 26.98 6.81 4.97
CA ASP A 189 27.47 5.77 4.06
C ASP A 189 29.00 5.89 3.89
N SER A 190 29.64 4.83 3.41
CA SER A 190 31.03 4.74 2.97
C SER A 190 31.51 5.89 2.06
N GLY A 191 30.61 6.53 1.30
CA GLY A 191 30.89 7.71 0.48
C GLY A 191 30.85 9.06 1.21
N GLY A 192 30.49 9.09 2.50
CA GLY A 192 30.33 10.31 3.31
C GLY A 192 28.94 10.98 3.22
N ASP A 193 28.07 10.55 2.31
CA ASP A 193 26.68 11.00 2.25
C ASP A 193 25.82 10.41 3.37
N THR A 194 24.83 11.17 3.85
CA THR A 194 23.94 10.74 4.94
C THR A 194 22.69 10.04 4.39
N VAL A 195 22.44 8.82 4.85
CA VAL A 195 21.41 7.88 4.38
C VAL A 195 20.50 7.39 5.52
N ASP A 196 19.40 6.71 5.17
CA ASP A 196 18.47 6.10 6.14
C ASP A 196 19.23 5.12 7.04
N ALA A 197 18.95 5.12 8.34
CA ALA A 197 19.53 4.14 9.26
C ALA A 197 19.08 2.69 8.98
N SER A 198 19.88 1.74 9.46
CA SER A 198 19.54 0.31 9.51
C SER A 198 18.37 0.03 10.46
N SER A 199 17.82 -1.19 10.42
CA SER A 199 16.80 -1.66 11.37
C SER A 199 17.18 -1.42 12.83
N GLN A 200 18.43 -1.73 13.20
CA GLN A 200 18.98 -1.49 14.53
C GLN A 200 19.05 0.00 14.90
N GLY A 201 19.39 0.87 13.94
CA GLY A 201 19.37 2.32 14.15
C GLY A 201 17.96 2.88 14.37
N TRP A 202 16.97 2.36 13.65
CA TRP A 202 15.55 2.68 13.86
C TRP A 202 14.99 2.13 15.18
N GLN A 203 15.41 0.93 15.61
CA GLN A 203 15.09 0.40 16.94
C GLN A 203 15.66 1.32 18.04
N LEU A 204 16.96 1.66 17.96
CA LEU A 204 17.61 2.54 18.93
C LEU A 204 16.99 3.95 18.95
N SER A 205 16.64 4.48 17.78
CA SER A 205 15.90 5.73 17.60
C SER A 205 14.56 5.72 18.34
N GLU A 206 13.78 4.64 18.21
CA GLU A 206 12.52 4.47 18.92
C GLU A 206 12.72 4.30 20.44
N THR A 207 13.76 3.58 20.90
CA THR A 207 14.08 3.46 22.32
C THR A 207 14.34 4.83 22.96
N TYR A 208 15.11 5.70 22.30
CA TYR A 208 15.34 7.06 22.78
C TYR A 208 14.05 7.88 22.86
N TYR A 209 13.18 7.76 21.84
CA TYR A 209 11.89 8.45 21.81
C TYR A 209 10.94 7.96 22.92
N GLN A 210 10.80 6.64 23.09
CA GLN A 210 9.92 6.05 24.11
C GLN A 210 10.40 6.40 25.52
N LYS A 211 11.73 6.36 25.77
CA LYS A 211 12.30 6.82 27.05
C LYS A 211 12.03 8.30 27.32
N ALA A 212 12.08 9.15 26.28
CA ALA A 212 11.75 10.57 26.40
C ALA A 212 10.26 10.82 26.67
N GLU A 213 9.34 10.02 26.12
CA GLU A 213 7.92 10.09 26.47
C GLU A 213 7.65 9.66 27.91
N THR A 214 8.32 8.60 28.42
CA THR A 214 8.23 8.25 29.86
C THR A 214 8.61 9.45 30.73
N LEU A 215 9.77 10.06 30.48
CA LEU A 215 10.23 11.25 31.21
C LEU A 215 9.23 12.43 31.09
N LEU A 216 8.71 12.71 29.90
CA LEU A 216 7.71 13.79 29.70
C LEU A 216 6.33 13.50 30.31
N SER A 217 6.05 12.24 30.71
CA SER A 217 4.87 11.86 31.50
C SER A 217 5.09 11.96 33.01
N GLU A 218 6.35 11.91 33.45
CA GLU A 218 6.80 12.07 34.85
C GLU A 218 7.16 13.53 35.19
N GLU A 219 7.11 14.45 34.21
CA GLU A 219 7.41 15.87 34.39
C GLU A 219 6.43 16.55 35.37
N THR A 220 6.98 17.22 36.39
CA THR A 220 6.20 17.93 37.42
C THR A 220 6.63 19.39 37.57
N GLY A 221 5.70 20.24 38.00
CA GLY A 221 5.92 21.67 38.24
C GLY A 221 5.32 22.59 37.15
N PRO A 222 5.69 23.88 37.13
CA PRO A 222 5.24 24.81 36.11
C PRO A 222 5.94 24.52 34.76
N PRO A 223 5.26 24.69 33.62
CA PRO A 223 5.86 24.49 32.31
C PRO A 223 6.97 25.52 32.04
N ARG A 224 8.00 25.09 31.30
CA ARG A 224 9.18 25.91 30.97
C ARG A 224 9.45 25.91 29.46
N LEU A 225 10.47 26.65 29.03
CA LEU A 225 10.93 26.65 27.64
C LEU A 225 11.30 25.21 27.19
N GLU A 226 12.03 24.50 28.04
CA GLU A 226 12.49 23.12 27.84
C GLU A 226 11.31 22.16 27.67
N SER A 227 10.25 22.32 28.48
CA SER A 227 9.01 21.54 28.41
C SER A 227 8.31 21.64 27.05
N VAL A 228 8.44 22.80 26.39
CA VAL A 228 7.87 23.08 25.06
C VAL A 228 8.85 22.65 23.96
N GLN A 229 10.15 22.89 24.11
CA GLN A 229 11.19 22.43 23.19
C GLN A 229 11.19 20.90 23.04
N ALA A 230 11.13 20.17 24.16
CA ALA A 230 11.04 18.70 24.16
C ALA A 230 9.79 18.24 23.40
N ARG A 231 8.61 18.78 23.71
CA ARG A 231 7.38 18.36 23.02
C ARG A 231 7.35 18.77 21.54
N PHE A 232 7.99 19.87 21.14
CA PHE A 232 8.17 20.21 19.73
C PHE A 232 9.12 19.23 19.01
N ALA A 233 10.21 18.81 19.65
CA ALA A 233 11.10 17.76 19.14
C ALA A 233 10.36 16.41 18.99
N ALA A 234 9.52 16.04 19.96
CA ALA A 234 8.67 14.85 19.89
C ALA A 234 7.70 14.90 18.69
N VAL A 235 7.09 16.05 18.41
CA VAL A 235 6.24 16.23 17.21
C VAL A 235 7.05 16.05 15.92
N GLN A 236 8.25 16.64 15.83
CA GLN A 236 9.10 16.48 14.66
C GLN A 236 9.48 15.01 14.42
N TYR A 237 9.88 14.31 15.49
CA TYR A 237 10.22 12.89 15.44
C TYR A 237 9.02 12.01 15.05
N LEU A 238 7.83 12.28 15.61
CA LEU A 238 6.59 11.60 15.24
C LEU A 238 6.27 11.79 13.75
N LEU A 239 6.55 12.96 13.19
CA LEU A 239 6.34 13.22 11.76
C LEU A 239 7.35 12.51 10.86
N SER A 240 8.64 12.45 11.21
CA SER A 240 9.64 11.68 10.44
C SER A 240 9.45 10.16 10.57
N SER A 241 9.00 9.68 11.73
CA SER A 241 8.65 8.27 11.97
C SER A 241 7.22 7.91 11.52
N SER A 242 6.59 8.70 10.65
CA SER A 242 5.30 8.41 10.02
C SER A 242 4.13 8.18 10.98
N ARG A 243 4.09 8.93 12.08
CA ARG A 243 3.00 8.97 13.08
C ARG A 243 2.35 10.37 13.16
N PRO A 244 1.80 10.91 12.05
CA PRO A 244 1.32 12.29 11.98
C PRO A 244 0.08 12.59 12.83
N ASN A 245 -0.78 11.61 13.14
CA ASN A 245 -1.99 11.86 13.94
C ASN A 245 -1.59 12.05 15.42
N LYS A 246 -0.78 11.13 15.98
CA LYS A 246 -0.18 11.31 17.31
C LYS A 246 0.65 12.58 17.36
N GLY A 247 1.47 12.83 16.33
CA GLY A 247 2.23 14.07 16.16
C GLY A 247 1.37 15.33 16.26
N LEU A 248 0.22 15.36 15.60
CA LEU A 248 -0.70 16.51 15.65
C LEU A 248 -1.37 16.69 17.02
N PHE A 249 -1.78 15.61 17.70
CA PHE A 249 -2.37 15.74 19.04
C PHE A 249 -1.33 16.19 20.08
N THR A 250 -0.09 15.69 20.00
CA THR A 250 1.05 16.20 20.78
C THR A 250 1.38 17.65 20.43
N PHE A 251 1.23 18.07 19.17
CA PHE A 251 1.37 19.47 18.77
C PHE A 251 0.30 20.36 19.40
N GLY A 252 -0.95 19.90 19.48
CA GLY A 252 -2.05 20.61 20.14
C GLY A 252 -1.79 20.89 21.62
N THR A 253 -1.32 19.89 22.38
CA THR A 253 -0.95 20.08 23.81
C THR A 253 0.31 20.92 23.96
N MET A 254 1.30 20.77 23.08
CA MET A 254 2.50 21.62 23.03
C MET A 254 2.14 23.10 22.78
N VAL A 255 1.19 23.40 21.89
CA VAL A 255 0.72 24.79 21.68
C VAL A 255 0.06 25.37 22.94
N GLN A 256 -0.69 24.58 23.70
CA GLN A 256 -1.27 25.04 24.97
C GLN A 256 -0.17 25.36 26.01
N LEU A 257 0.86 24.52 26.11
CA LEU A 257 2.03 24.79 26.97
C LEU A 257 2.82 26.02 26.50
N MET A 258 3.02 26.17 25.18
CA MET A 258 3.65 27.34 24.57
C MET A 258 2.87 28.64 24.86
N GLN A 259 1.54 28.57 24.91
CA GLN A 259 0.68 29.68 25.31
C GLN A 259 0.77 29.98 26.81
N ALA A 260 0.84 28.95 27.66
CA ALA A 260 0.97 29.09 29.12
C ALA A 260 2.33 29.72 29.54
N VAL A 261 3.43 29.35 28.88
CA VAL A 261 4.76 29.96 29.09
C VAL A 261 4.86 31.35 28.41
N GLY A 262 3.97 31.65 27.46
CA GLY A 262 3.80 32.99 26.89
C GLY A 262 4.62 33.27 25.61
N LEU A 263 5.17 32.26 24.95
CA LEU A 263 6.10 32.39 23.81
C LEU A 263 5.51 33.14 22.59
N HIS A 264 4.19 33.22 22.49
CA HIS A 264 3.46 33.99 21.47
C HIS A 264 3.52 35.52 21.71
N ARG A 265 4.16 35.99 22.78
CA ARG A 265 4.28 37.40 23.12
C ARG A 265 5.74 37.86 23.06
N LYS A 266 5.96 39.07 22.53
CA LYS A 266 7.20 39.81 22.74
C LYS A 266 7.41 40.00 24.24
N ALA A 267 8.59 39.65 24.73
CA ALA A 267 8.97 39.93 26.12
C ALA A 267 8.90 41.45 26.37
N VAL A 268 8.10 41.86 27.36
CA VAL A 268 8.03 43.24 27.82
C VAL A 268 9.01 43.39 28.97
N GLU A 269 10.01 44.26 28.79
CA GLU A 269 10.91 44.68 29.86
C GLU A 269 10.09 45.37 30.95
N LYS A 270 9.91 44.71 32.09
CA LYS A 270 9.30 45.32 33.27
C LYS A 270 10.38 46.16 33.95
N ALA A 271 10.08 47.44 34.21
CA ALA A 271 10.97 48.28 34.99
C ALA A 271 11.27 47.60 36.35
N GLY A 272 12.53 47.22 36.57
CA GLY A 272 12.99 46.52 37.77
C GLY A 272 13.16 44.99 37.65
N SER A 273 12.83 44.34 36.52
CA SER A 273 13.24 42.94 36.28
C SER A 273 14.68 42.87 35.75
N SER A 274 15.42 41.82 36.15
CA SER A 274 16.71 41.48 35.55
C SER A 274 16.60 41.35 34.02
N ILE A 275 17.62 41.82 33.29
CA ILE A 275 17.69 41.70 31.83
C ILE A 275 17.54 40.20 31.46
N PRO A 276 16.57 39.82 30.62
CA PRO A 276 16.36 38.43 30.25
C PRO A 276 17.52 37.92 29.39
N ASP A 277 18.02 36.72 29.69
CA ASP A 277 19.16 36.11 28.99
C ASP A 277 18.97 36.15 27.45
N PRO A 278 19.94 36.71 26.68
CA PRO A 278 19.86 36.80 25.23
C PRO A 278 19.62 35.46 24.53
N ILE A 279 20.19 34.35 25.03
CA ILE A 279 19.99 33.02 24.44
C ILE A 279 18.53 32.61 24.60
N THR A 280 18.00 32.66 25.83
CA THR A 280 16.60 32.39 26.18
C THR A 280 15.62 33.25 25.36
N VAL A 281 15.90 34.55 25.19
CA VAL A 281 15.08 35.44 24.35
C VAL A 281 15.07 35.03 22.89
N GLN A 282 16.20 34.58 22.32
CA GLN A 282 16.21 34.04 20.95
C GLN A 282 15.50 32.69 20.86
N MET A 283 15.68 31.78 21.83
CA MET A 283 15.02 30.47 21.80
C MET A 283 13.50 30.60 21.84
N HIS A 284 12.93 31.50 22.65
CA HIS A 284 11.50 31.81 22.62
C HIS A 284 11.01 32.25 21.23
N ARG A 285 11.77 33.10 20.51
CA ARG A 285 11.43 33.52 19.13
C ARG A 285 11.57 32.38 18.14
N ARG A 286 12.72 31.70 18.14
CA ARG A 286 13.02 30.59 17.21
C ARG A 286 11.98 29.48 17.35
N LEU A 287 11.65 29.06 18.58
CA LEU A 287 10.65 28.03 18.85
C LEU A 287 9.23 28.46 18.45
N PHE A 288 8.78 29.67 18.84
CA PHE A 288 7.45 30.15 18.45
C PHE A 288 7.27 30.15 16.93
N TRP A 289 8.24 30.67 16.18
CA TRP A 289 8.13 30.75 14.72
C TRP A 289 8.37 29.39 14.03
N CYS A 290 9.17 28.48 14.59
CA CYS A 290 9.23 27.09 14.13
C CYS A 290 7.88 26.37 14.32
N ALA A 291 7.22 26.58 15.45
CA ALA A 291 5.88 26.04 15.71
C ALA A 291 4.83 26.68 14.78
N PHE A 292 4.86 27.99 14.55
CA PHE A 292 4.00 28.67 13.57
C PHE A 292 4.17 28.09 12.17
N THR A 293 5.41 27.91 11.69
CA THR A 293 5.70 27.32 10.37
C THR A 293 5.12 25.91 10.27
N LEU A 294 5.33 25.07 11.30
CA LEU A 294 4.82 23.69 11.32
C LEU A 294 3.28 23.63 11.35
N ASP A 295 2.64 24.51 12.13
CA ASP A 295 1.18 24.66 12.21
C ASP A 295 0.56 24.87 10.82
N LYS A 296 1.17 25.68 9.95
CA LYS A 296 0.64 25.94 8.59
C LYS A 296 0.73 24.72 7.70
N TYR A 297 1.88 24.03 7.71
CA TYR A 297 2.02 22.83 6.91
C TYR A 297 1.10 21.70 7.40
N LEU A 298 1.00 21.44 8.70
CA LEU A 298 0.06 20.44 9.23
C LEU A 298 -1.41 20.79 8.91
N SER A 299 -1.80 22.06 9.07
CA SER A 299 -3.16 22.53 8.76
C SER A 299 -3.54 22.35 7.30
N ILE A 300 -2.63 22.69 6.38
CA ILE A 300 -2.85 22.55 4.94
C ILE A 300 -2.83 21.07 4.54
N ILE A 301 -1.85 20.31 5.00
CA ILE A 301 -1.67 18.90 4.63
C ILE A 301 -2.83 18.04 5.11
N MET A 302 -3.28 18.24 6.35
CA MET A 302 -4.33 17.44 6.99
C MET A 302 -5.74 18.06 6.85
N GLY A 303 -5.88 19.22 6.20
CA GLY A 303 -7.17 19.89 6.00
C GLY A 303 -7.80 20.43 7.30
N ARG A 304 -7.00 20.84 8.28
CA ARG A 304 -7.47 21.26 9.61
C ARG A 304 -7.28 22.77 9.81
N MET A 305 -8.01 23.33 10.78
CA MET A 305 -7.83 24.73 11.17
C MET A 305 -6.49 24.91 11.91
N PRO A 306 -5.74 26.00 11.63
CA PRO A 306 -4.50 26.32 12.35
C PRO A 306 -4.75 26.73 13.80
N LEU A 307 -3.81 26.39 14.68
CA LEU A 307 -3.84 26.75 16.09
C LEU A 307 -3.21 28.13 16.36
N LEU A 308 -2.36 28.63 15.46
CA LEU A 308 -1.53 29.81 15.69
C LEU A 308 -1.82 30.94 14.69
N HIS A 309 -2.84 31.76 14.94
CA HIS A 309 -3.18 32.88 14.05
C HIS A 309 -2.12 34.01 14.10
N ILE A 310 -1.80 34.57 12.93
CA ILE A 310 -0.80 35.64 12.79
C ILE A 310 -1.23 36.94 13.51
N ASP A 311 -2.52 37.22 13.53
CA ASP A 311 -3.10 38.43 14.15
C ASP A 311 -3.10 38.36 15.70
N ASN A 312 -2.89 37.16 16.27
CA ASN A 312 -2.92 36.90 17.70
C ASN A 312 -1.51 36.86 18.35
N THR A 313 -0.46 37.18 17.59
CA THR A 313 0.93 37.22 18.07
C THR A 313 1.55 38.60 17.87
N ASN A 314 2.40 39.02 18.80
CA ASN A 314 3.29 40.17 18.62
C ASN A 314 4.77 39.79 18.77
N GLN A 315 5.09 38.50 18.72
CA GLN A 315 6.46 37.99 18.85
C GLN A 315 7.34 38.48 17.69
N ALA A 316 8.56 38.92 18.00
CA ALA A 316 9.51 39.35 16.98
C ALA A 316 10.07 38.16 16.19
N LEU A 317 10.40 38.36 14.90
CA LEU A 317 11.13 37.36 14.12
C LEU A 317 12.48 37.00 14.77
N PRO A 318 13.01 35.78 14.53
CA PRO A 318 14.32 35.39 15.04
C PRO A 318 15.44 36.29 14.50
N MET A 319 16.48 36.51 15.32
CA MET A 319 17.69 37.18 14.80
C MET A 319 18.53 36.19 13.98
N VAL A 320 19.04 36.67 12.85
CA VAL A 320 19.97 35.94 11.97
C VAL A 320 21.37 36.08 12.57
N VAL A 321 21.69 35.18 13.50
CA VAL A 321 22.96 35.08 14.23
C VAL A 321 23.28 33.59 14.40
N ASN A 322 24.54 33.20 14.18
CA ASN A 322 25.01 31.82 14.40
C ASN A 322 25.19 31.56 15.90
N ASP A 323 25.02 30.30 16.33
CA ASP A 323 25.01 29.94 17.75
C ASP A 323 26.39 30.13 18.43
N GLU A 324 27.50 30.06 17.68
CA GLU A 324 28.84 30.45 18.17
C GLU A 324 28.93 31.92 18.63
N ASP A 325 28.15 32.79 17.98
CA ASP A 325 28.19 34.24 18.15
C ASP A 325 27.13 34.73 19.17
N LEU A 326 26.27 33.84 19.69
CA LEU A 326 25.20 34.12 20.63
C LEU A 326 25.56 33.65 22.05
N THR A 327 25.91 34.59 22.95
CA THR A 327 26.26 34.28 24.34
C THR A 327 25.28 34.92 25.33
N SER A 328 25.37 34.52 26.60
CA SER A 328 24.64 35.15 27.71
C SER A 328 25.04 36.62 27.95
N GLU A 329 26.19 37.05 27.43
CA GLU A 329 26.66 38.44 27.45
C GLU A 329 26.12 39.26 26.27
N GLY A 330 25.54 38.62 25.25
CA GLY A 330 24.98 39.25 24.07
C GLY A 330 25.45 38.61 22.75
N VAL A 331 25.46 39.41 21.68
CA VAL A 331 25.90 38.97 20.35
C VAL A 331 27.34 39.44 20.12
N ARG A 332 28.24 38.52 19.77
CA ARG A 332 29.67 38.79 19.51
C ARG A 332 29.86 39.54 18.19
N GLN A 333 29.95 40.86 18.26
CA GLN A 333 30.00 41.73 17.07
C GLN A 333 31.30 41.62 16.23
N HIS A 334 32.40 41.09 16.80
CA HIS A 334 33.74 41.23 16.24
C HIS A 334 34.07 40.43 14.97
N ILE A 335 33.29 39.42 14.60
CA ILE A 335 33.61 38.50 13.47
C ILE A 335 32.87 38.86 12.17
N SER A 336 31.84 39.72 12.23
CA SER A 336 31.02 40.10 11.05
C SER A 336 31.79 40.77 9.90
N LYS A 337 33.01 41.24 10.14
CA LYS A 337 33.87 41.94 9.17
C LYS A 337 34.32 41.09 7.97
N TYR A 338 34.17 39.77 8.05
CA TYR A 338 34.44 38.82 6.95
C TYR A 338 33.20 38.02 6.50
N GLY A 339 32.00 38.38 6.97
CA GLY A 339 30.73 37.90 6.38
C GLY A 339 30.56 36.38 6.31
N ARG A 340 30.75 35.65 7.41
CA ARG A 340 30.38 34.22 7.46
C ARG A 340 28.88 34.05 7.19
N ASP A 341 28.51 33.11 6.31
CA ASP A 341 27.11 32.75 6.09
C ASP A 341 26.45 32.28 7.40
N CYS A 342 25.15 32.57 7.53
CA CYS A 342 24.39 32.24 8.74
C CYS A 342 23.24 31.28 8.44
N LEU A 343 23.24 30.13 9.12
CA LEU A 343 22.25 29.05 8.97
C LEU A 343 20.82 29.51 9.31
N LEU A 344 20.66 30.57 10.11
CA LEU A 344 19.35 31.11 10.49
C LEU A 344 18.67 31.88 9.34
N HIS A 345 19.37 32.27 8.27
CA HIS A 345 18.73 32.83 7.08
C HIS A 345 17.64 31.90 6.52
N ALA A 346 17.93 30.61 6.41
CA ALA A 346 16.96 29.64 5.90
C ALA A 346 15.78 29.41 6.86
N THR A 347 16.00 29.58 8.18
CA THR A 347 14.92 29.54 9.18
C THR A 347 13.98 30.74 8.96
N VAL A 348 14.51 31.96 8.86
CA VAL A 348 13.72 33.18 8.63
C VAL A 348 13.02 33.15 7.27
N ALA A 349 13.71 32.74 6.21
CA ALA A 349 13.11 32.57 4.88
C ALA A 349 11.93 31.57 4.90
N HIS A 350 12.07 30.44 5.60
CA HIS A 350 11.00 29.45 5.71
C HIS A 350 9.79 29.97 6.51
N ILE A 351 10.05 30.79 7.54
CA ILE A 351 8.99 31.49 8.29
C ILE A 351 8.24 32.47 7.38
N GLU A 352 8.93 33.30 6.61
CA GLU A 352 8.29 34.29 5.72
C GLU A 352 7.33 33.63 4.70
N ILE A 353 7.77 32.59 3.98
CA ILE A 353 6.88 31.90 3.03
C ILE A 353 5.72 31.18 3.74
N SER A 354 5.89 30.71 4.99
CA SER A 354 4.79 30.15 5.78
C SER A 354 3.72 31.20 6.13
N ILE A 355 4.11 32.48 6.31
CA ILE A 355 3.18 33.58 6.58
C ILE A 355 2.38 33.92 5.31
N THR A 356 3.03 33.97 4.14
CA THR A 356 2.35 34.13 2.83
C THR A 356 1.37 32.98 2.59
N LEU A 357 1.80 31.74 2.83
CA LEU A 357 0.98 30.53 2.69
C LEU A 357 -0.20 30.50 3.67
N ALA A 358 -0.02 30.99 4.91
CA ALA A 358 -1.10 31.13 5.90
C ALA A 358 -2.19 32.08 5.42
N ARG A 359 -1.81 33.26 4.89
CA ARG A 359 -2.73 34.28 4.38
C ARG A 359 -3.47 33.77 3.14
N ALA A 360 -2.77 33.13 2.21
CA ALA A 360 -3.38 32.52 1.03
C ALA A 360 -4.38 31.41 1.39
N SER A 361 -4.06 30.56 2.37
CA SER A 361 -4.98 29.52 2.87
C SER A 361 -6.20 30.10 3.57
N GLN A 362 -6.03 31.17 4.36
CA GLN A 362 -7.13 31.88 5.01
C GLN A 362 -8.06 32.54 3.99
N GLU A 363 -7.53 33.15 2.93
CA GLU A 363 -8.34 33.70 1.84
C GLU A 363 -9.09 32.61 1.08
N GLN A 364 -8.42 31.51 0.69
CA GLN A 364 -9.06 30.36 0.03
C GLN A 364 -10.22 29.78 0.88
N CYS A 365 -10.04 29.63 2.19
CA CYS A 365 -11.09 29.15 3.10
C CYS A 365 -12.18 30.19 3.38
N SER A 366 -11.94 31.47 3.09
CA SER A 366 -12.90 32.57 3.32
C SER A 366 -13.72 32.94 2.08
N LEU A 367 -13.38 32.43 0.89
CA LEU A 367 -14.05 32.69 -0.39
C LEU A 367 -15.29 31.78 -0.56
N PRO A 368 -16.53 32.26 -0.35
CA PRO A 368 -17.73 31.43 -0.40
C PRO A 368 -18.39 31.56 -1.77
N SER A 369 -18.03 30.65 -2.70
CA SER A 369 -18.53 30.59 -4.09
C SER A 369 -18.54 31.92 -4.88
N ILE A 370 -17.59 32.81 -4.57
CA ILE A 370 -17.39 34.07 -5.30
C ILE A 370 -16.85 33.79 -6.71
N THR A 371 -17.22 34.67 -7.65
CA THR A 371 -16.93 34.56 -9.08
C THR A 371 -15.48 34.19 -9.39
N GLU A 372 -15.30 33.24 -10.30
CA GLU A 372 -14.03 32.57 -10.65
C GLU A 372 -12.83 33.49 -10.94
N ARG A 373 -13.09 34.73 -11.36
CA ARG A 373 -12.07 35.79 -11.52
C ARG A 373 -11.25 36.00 -10.24
N CYS A 374 -11.89 35.99 -9.08
CA CYS A 374 -11.25 36.25 -7.80
C CYS A 374 -10.15 35.21 -7.47
N HIS A 375 -10.32 33.96 -7.91
CA HIS A 375 -9.29 32.92 -7.77
C HIS A 375 -8.07 33.17 -8.68
N VAL A 376 -8.26 33.76 -9.88
CA VAL A 376 -7.16 34.13 -10.78
C VAL A 376 -6.40 35.34 -10.23
N GLU A 377 -7.12 36.37 -9.78
CA GLU A 377 -6.55 37.57 -9.17
C GLU A 377 -5.76 37.24 -7.89
N ALA A 378 -6.30 36.37 -7.02
CA ALA A 378 -5.61 35.88 -5.84
C ALA A 378 -4.35 35.06 -6.19
N ALA A 379 -4.45 34.11 -7.13
CA ALA A 379 -3.29 33.32 -7.58
C ALA A 379 -2.18 34.21 -8.16
N MET A 380 -2.53 35.25 -8.93
CA MET A 380 -1.56 36.23 -9.43
C MET A 380 -0.90 37.04 -8.31
N ARG A 381 -1.68 37.56 -7.35
CA ARG A 381 -1.14 38.35 -6.23
C ARG A 381 -0.17 37.52 -5.39
N TRP A 382 -0.57 36.31 -4.98
CA TRP A 382 0.31 35.43 -4.22
C TRP A 382 1.50 34.92 -5.03
N GLY A 383 1.36 34.75 -6.35
CA GLY A 383 2.46 34.43 -7.24
C GLY A 383 3.55 35.51 -7.27
N VAL A 384 3.15 36.79 -7.24
CA VAL A 384 4.08 37.94 -7.12
C VAL A 384 4.75 37.95 -5.74
N ASP A 385 3.99 37.78 -4.64
CA ASP A 385 4.54 37.76 -3.27
C ASP A 385 5.58 36.63 -3.08
N ILE A 386 5.34 35.44 -3.68
CA ILE A 386 6.29 34.31 -3.65
C ILE A 386 7.53 34.60 -4.51
N HIS A 387 7.39 35.35 -5.61
CA HIS A 387 8.52 35.74 -6.45
C HIS A 387 9.40 36.81 -5.78
N ASP A 388 8.81 37.84 -5.16
CA ASP A 388 9.52 38.83 -4.33
C ASP A 388 10.33 38.13 -3.23
N TRP A 389 9.69 37.26 -2.45
CA TRP A 389 10.34 36.49 -1.40
C TRP A 389 11.54 35.70 -1.93
N HIS A 390 11.42 35.07 -3.10
CA HIS A 390 12.53 34.33 -3.71
C HIS A 390 13.68 35.24 -4.15
N SER A 391 13.38 36.44 -4.67
CA SER A 391 14.38 37.42 -5.09
C SER A 391 15.19 38.00 -3.92
N ARG A 392 14.63 37.96 -2.70
CA ARG A 392 15.28 38.41 -1.46
C ARG A 392 16.15 37.33 -0.78
N LEU A 393 16.24 36.12 -1.33
CA LEU A 393 17.07 35.04 -0.77
C LEU A 393 18.57 35.26 -1.05
N PRO A 394 19.47 34.99 -0.08
CA PRO A 394 20.91 34.97 -0.33
C PRO A 394 21.32 34.02 -1.46
N PRO A 395 22.43 34.27 -2.18
CA PRO A 395 22.89 33.43 -3.30
C PRO A 395 22.98 31.93 -2.99
N ILE A 396 23.41 31.58 -1.77
CA ILE A 396 23.55 30.21 -1.26
C ILE A 396 22.21 29.48 -1.06
N LEU A 397 21.08 30.21 -0.97
CA LEU A 397 19.73 29.66 -0.80
C LEU A 397 18.85 29.82 -2.05
N SER A 398 19.08 30.86 -2.86
CA SER A 398 18.33 31.17 -4.09
C SER A 398 18.51 30.19 -5.25
N GLY A 399 19.51 29.31 -5.18
CA GLY A 399 19.90 28.40 -6.28
C GLY A 399 20.88 29.01 -7.29
N ALA A 400 21.42 30.20 -7.03
CA ALA A 400 22.50 30.79 -7.84
C ALA A 400 23.82 29.99 -7.72
N VAL A 401 24.01 29.28 -6.61
CA VAL A 401 25.09 28.28 -6.42
C VAL A 401 24.52 26.89 -6.66
N HIS A 402 25.21 26.06 -7.44
CA HIS A 402 24.78 24.69 -7.72
C HIS A 402 24.86 23.80 -6.46
N SER A 403 23.84 22.97 -6.24
CA SER A 403 23.59 22.31 -4.95
C SER A 403 24.66 21.31 -4.52
N SER A 404 25.38 20.68 -5.46
CA SER A 404 26.52 19.80 -5.14
C SER A 404 27.73 20.55 -4.60
N SER A 405 27.91 21.83 -4.97
CA SER A 405 28.96 22.72 -4.45
C SER A 405 28.66 23.23 -3.04
N LEU A 406 27.45 23.01 -2.51
CA LEU A 406 27.08 23.35 -1.14
C LEU A 406 27.44 22.22 -0.18
N ILE A 407 27.93 22.60 1.01
CA ILE A 407 28.08 21.70 2.16
C ILE A 407 26.71 21.14 2.61
N PRO A 408 26.65 19.96 3.26
CA PRO A 408 25.39 19.22 3.46
C PRO A 408 24.27 20.02 4.13
N CYS A 409 24.58 20.86 5.11
CA CYS A 409 23.60 21.69 5.82
C CYS A 409 22.92 22.72 4.89
N PHE A 410 23.70 23.53 4.16
CA PHE A 410 23.16 24.51 3.19
C PHE A 410 22.49 23.82 1.99
N ARG A 411 23.03 22.68 1.53
CA ARG A 411 22.38 21.84 0.50
C ARG A 411 20.97 21.43 0.94
N ARG A 412 20.81 20.94 2.18
CA ARG A 412 19.52 20.51 2.75
C ARG A 412 18.57 21.70 2.98
N GLN A 413 19.09 22.85 3.39
CA GLN A 413 18.31 24.10 3.49
C GLN A 413 17.77 24.56 2.13
N HIS A 414 18.63 24.63 1.10
CA HIS A 414 18.23 25.01 -0.25
C HIS A 414 17.17 24.07 -0.85
N SER A 415 17.32 22.75 -0.68
CA SER A 415 16.30 21.78 -1.11
C SER A 415 14.94 22.00 -0.45
N ILE A 416 14.91 22.28 0.86
CA ILE A 416 13.65 22.52 1.59
C ILE A 416 13.01 23.84 1.23
N LEU A 417 13.77 24.92 1.06
CA LEU A 417 13.23 26.21 0.59
C LEU A 417 12.72 26.12 -0.85
N THR A 418 13.37 25.33 -1.70
CA THR A 418 12.90 25.04 -3.06
C THR A 418 11.58 24.26 -3.03
N LEU A 419 11.48 23.18 -2.25
CA LEU A 419 10.23 22.44 -2.06
C LEU A 419 9.12 23.31 -1.46
N ALA A 420 9.43 24.19 -0.49
CA ALA A 420 8.49 25.13 0.08
C ALA A 420 7.96 26.15 -0.95
N ARG A 421 8.84 26.68 -1.82
CA ARG A 421 8.44 27.56 -2.93
C ARG A 421 7.52 26.86 -3.92
N LEU A 422 7.93 25.68 -4.40
CA LEU A 422 7.14 24.91 -5.37
C LEU A 422 5.79 24.49 -4.78
N HIS A 423 5.76 24.06 -3.52
CA HIS A 423 4.51 23.78 -2.79
C HIS A 423 3.59 25.01 -2.69
N ALA A 424 4.13 26.18 -2.32
CA ALA A 424 3.33 27.40 -2.19
C ALA A 424 2.72 27.82 -3.54
N ILE A 425 3.49 27.73 -4.64
CA ILE A 425 2.99 28.00 -5.99
C ILE A 425 1.88 27.00 -6.35
N MET A 426 2.11 25.69 -6.20
CA MET A 426 1.07 24.67 -6.44
C MET A 426 -0.19 24.91 -5.60
N PHE A 427 -0.05 25.29 -4.33
CA PHE A 427 -1.17 25.52 -3.43
C PHE A 427 -2.05 26.70 -3.88
N VAL A 428 -1.45 27.80 -4.36
CA VAL A 428 -2.22 28.96 -4.83
C VAL A 428 -2.77 28.80 -6.24
N THR A 429 -2.11 28.06 -7.13
CA THR A 429 -2.56 27.87 -8.52
C THR A 429 -3.47 26.66 -8.73
N ARG A 430 -3.36 25.58 -7.93
CA ARG A 430 -4.15 24.34 -8.15
C ARG A 430 -5.68 24.52 -8.16
N PRO A 431 -6.34 25.45 -7.41
CA PRO A 431 -7.80 25.57 -7.45
C PRO A 431 -8.33 25.89 -8.86
N LEU A 432 -7.50 26.47 -9.72
CA LEU A 432 -7.83 26.76 -11.12
C LEU A 432 -8.15 25.48 -11.91
N LEU A 433 -7.51 24.33 -11.61
CA LEU A 433 -7.77 23.04 -12.28
C LEU A 433 -9.21 22.50 -12.09
N LEU A 434 -10.01 23.11 -11.21
CA LEU A 434 -11.41 22.77 -10.96
C LEU A 434 -12.39 23.61 -11.81
N ARG A 435 -11.87 24.50 -12.65
CA ARG A 435 -12.62 25.37 -13.56
C ARG A 435 -12.84 24.70 -14.92
N ASP A 436 -13.98 24.98 -15.54
CA ASP A 436 -14.27 24.58 -16.91
C ASP A 436 -13.98 25.74 -17.88
N LEU A 437 -13.03 25.56 -18.82
CA LEU A 437 -12.64 26.58 -19.80
C LEU A 437 -13.39 26.47 -21.13
N SER A 438 -14.41 25.60 -21.23
CA SER A 438 -15.32 25.55 -22.37
C SER A 438 -16.32 26.72 -22.40
N THR A 439 -16.38 27.54 -21.34
CA THR A 439 -17.26 28.71 -21.24
C THR A 439 -16.53 30.02 -21.57
N ASP A 440 -17.19 30.90 -22.33
CA ASP A 440 -16.58 32.12 -22.89
C ASP A 440 -15.91 33.02 -21.84
N LEU A 441 -14.60 33.21 -21.98
CA LEU A 441 -13.79 34.15 -21.21
C LEU A 441 -13.33 35.31 -22.08
N ARG A 442 -13.31 36.52 -21.51
CA ARG A 442 -12.70 37.69 -22.16
C ARG A 442 -11.21 37.44 -22.37
N GLY A 443 -10.68 37.76 -23.55
CA GLY A 443 -9.34 37.35 -23.99
C GLY A 443 -8.20 37.63 -22.99
N THR A 444 -8.22 38.78 -22.31
CA THR A 444 -7.24 39.12 -21.25
C THR A 444 -7.33 38.17 -20.06
N GLU A 445 -8.54 37.92 -19.56
CA GLU A 445 -8.80 37.01 -18.42
C GLU A 445 -8.46 35.55 -18.79
N ALA A 446 -8.73 35.15 -20.04
CA ALA A 446 -8.38 33.84 -20.57
C ALA A 446 -6.86 33.64 -20.65
N GLN A 447 -6.10 34.63 -21.12
CA GLN A 447 -4.64 34.58 -21.16
C GLN A 447 -4.04 34.56 -19.74
N GLN A 448 -4.50 35.46 -18.86
CA GLN A 448 -4.08 35.49 -17.45
C GLN A 448 -4.29 34.15 -16.75
N TYR A 449 -5.46 33.52 -16.95
CA TYR A 449 -5.74 32.18 -16.44
C TYR A 449 -4.79 31.12 -17.04
N ARG A 450 -4.59 31.12 -18.37
CA ARG A 450 -3.69 30.18 -19.08
C ARG A 450 -2.27 30.25 -18.52
N ASP A 451 -1.76 31.44 -18.21
CA ASP A 451 -0.41 31.61 -17.67
C ASP A 451 -0.28 31.10 -16.23
N GLN A 452 -1.30 31.29 -15.38
CA GLN A 452 -1.31 30.69 -14.03
C GLN A 452 -1.44 29.16 -14.08
N LEU A 453 -2.22 28.62 -15.02
CA LEU A 453 -2.34 27.17 -15.23
C LEU A 453 -1.04 26.55 -15.75
N ARG A 454 -0.36 27.20 -16.71
CA ARG A 454 1.00 26.82 -17.18
C ARG A 454 1.96 26.75 -16.00
N THR A 455 1.96 27.78 -15.14
CA THR A 455 2.80 27.85 -13.94
C THR A 455 2.50 26.69 -12.98
N CYS A 456 1.22 26.35 -12.75
CA CYS A 456 0.84 25.20 -11.92
C CYS A 456 1.44 23.88 -12.42
N ILE A 457 1.36 23.62 -13.72
CA ILE A 457 1.76 22.34 -14.32
C ILE A 457 3.28 22.25 -14.44
N ARG A 458 3.98 23.33 -14.84
CA ARG A 458 5.45 23.42 -14.79
C ARG A 458 5.95 23.16 -13.36
N THR A 459 5.38 23.84 -12.36
CA THR A 459 5.77 23.66 -10.95
C THR A 459 5.58 22.21 -10.47
N ALA A 460 4.45 21.57 -10.81
CA ALA A 460 4.23 20.16 -10.47
C ALA A 460 5.22 19.21 -11.17
N ARG A 461 5.57 19.53 -12.42
CA ARG A 461 6.60 18.81 -13.19
C ARG A 461 7.98 18.95 -12.55
N ASP A 462 8.40 20.17 -12.22
CA ASP A 462 9.67 20.47 -11.55
C ASP A 462 9.81 19.73 -10.20
N VAL A 463 8.72 19.62 -9.44
CA VAL A 463 8.67 18.83 -8.20
C VAL A 463 8.95 17.35 -8.46
N VAL A 464 8.31 16.75 -9.46
CA VAL A 464 8.51 15.32 -9.74
C VAL A 464 9.89 15.05 -10.33
N ASP A 465 10.44 15.93 -11.18
CA ASP A 465 11.83 15.84 -11.65
C ASP A 465 12.84 15.98 -10.48
N LEU A 466 12.59 16.88 -9.50
CA LEU A 466 13.40 17.03 -8.29
C LEU A 466 13.35 15.79 -7.38
N ILE A 467 12.20 15.14 -7.27
CA ILE A 467 12.04 13.88 -6.52
C ILE A 467 12.75 12.73 -7.22
N ASN A 468 12.54 12.57 -8.53
CA ASN A 468 13.13 11.50 -9.33
C ASN A 468 14.66 11.57 -9.37
N SER A 469 15.23 12.79 -9.41
CA SER A 469 16.67 12.99 -9.29
C SER A 469 17.19 12.75 -7.87
N SER A 470 16.47 13.19 -6.84
CA SER A 470 16.82 12.92 -5.43
C SER A 470 16.87 11.41 -5.13
N SER A 471 15.87 10.64 -5.58
CA SER A 471 15.78 9.20 -5.32
C SER A 471 16.89 8.40 -6.00
N ARG A 472 17.25 8.75 -7.25
CA ARG A 472 18.39 8.14 -7.97
C ARG A 472 19.72 8.39 -7.26
N ASN A 473 19.87 9.56 -6.65
CA ASN A 473 21.06 9.96 -5.91
C ASN A 473 21.06 9.49 -4.45
N ARG A 474 20.18 8.55 -4.06
CA ARG A 474 19.98 8.06 -2.67
C ARG A 474 19.67 9.16 -1.63
N VAL A 475 19.29 10.36 -2.06
CA VAL A 475 18.96 11.46 -1.15
C VAL A 475 17.62 11.16 -0.46
N LEU A 476 17.60 11.36 0.86
CA LEU A 476 16.57 10.98 1.84
C LEU A 476 15.12 11.44 1.56
N PHE A 477 14.52 10.90 0.50
CA PHE A 477 13.12 11.09 0.18
C PHE A 477 12.16 10.36 1.15
N PRO A 478 12.46 9.15 1.66
CA PRO A 478 11.60 8.46 2.63
C PRO A 478 11.52 9.17 4.00
N ALA A 479 12.63 9.64 4.56
CA ALA A 479 12.68 10.17 5.92
C ALA A 479 11.89 11.49 6.17
N PHE A 480 11.30 12.08 5.13
CA PHE A 480 10.61 13.37 5.20
C PHE A 480 9.15 13.31 4.72
N TRP A 481 8.23 13.32 5.70
CA TRP A 481 6.78 13.53 5.49
C TRP A 481 6.44 14.72 4.58
N PHE A 482 7.24 15.79 4.65
CA PHE A 482 7.09 17.01 3.86
C PHE A 482 7.26 16.77 2.35
N SER A 483 8.32 16.06 1.93
CA SER A 483 8.54 15.73 0.53
C SER A 483 7.54 14.68 0.03
N GLN A 484 7.12 13.72 0.87
CA GLN A 484 6.09 12.75 0.51
C GLN A 484 4.75 13.40 0.15
N TYR A 485 4.27 14.38 0.94
CA TYR A 485 3.04 15.11 0.60
C TYR A 485 3.19 15.98 -0.66
N ILE A 486 4.34 16.67 -0.79
CA ILE A 486 4.60 17.53 -1.96
C ILE A 486 4.66 16.69 -3.25
N ALA A 487 5.24 15.48 -3.20
CA ALA A 487 5.18 14.48 -4.26
C ALA A 487 3.74 14.11 -4.60
N PHE A 488 2.95 13.70 -3.60
CA PHE A 488 1.54 13.32 -3.78
C PHE A 488 0.72 14.45 -4.43
N SER A 489 0.88 15.70 -3.97
CA SER A 489 0.16 16.85 -4.53
C SER A 489 0.58 17.16 -5.97
N ALA A 490 1.87 17.03 -6.32
CA ALA A 490 2.36 17.27 -7.67
C ALA A 490 1.91 16.19 -8.66
N ILE A 491 2.05 14.91 -8.29
CA ILE A 491 1.60 13.77 -9.09
C ILE A 491 0.07 13.85 -9.29
N SER A 492 -0.68 14.24 -8.26
CA SER A 492 -2.13 14.47 -8.34
C SER A 492 -2.52 15.60 -9.30
N ILE A 493 -1.79 16.71 -9.29
CA ILE A 493 -1.99 17.85 -10.21
C ILE A 493 -1.78 17.41 -11.67
N ILE A 494 -0.74 16.62 -11.95
CA ILE A 494 -0.47 16.11 -13.31
C ILE A 494 -1.60 15.20 -13.79
N HIS A 495 -2.05 14.24 -12.96
CA HIS A 495 -3.14 13.34 -13.33
C HIS A 495 -4.47 14.09 -13.56
N ILE A 496 -4.83 15.05 -12.69
CA ILE A 496 -6.02 15.91 -12.88
C ILE A 496 -5.92 16.71 -14.17
N TYR A 497 -4.77 17.33 -14.47
CA TYR A 497 -4.58 18.09 -15.71
C TYR A 497 -4.87 17.23 -16.94
N ILE A 498 -4.32 16.01 -17.01
CA ILE A 498 -4.53 15.11 -18.16
C ILE A 498 -6.00 14.67 -18.26
N ILE A 499 -6.67 14.42 -17.15
CA ILE A 499 -8.11 14.07 -17.12
C ILE A 499 -8.98 15.24 -17.60
N GLN A 500 -8.72 16.47 -17.15
CA GLN A 500 -9.52 17.64 -17.59
C GLN A 500 -9.23 18.01 -19.06
N LEU A 501 -8.00 17.80 -19.54
CA LEU A 501 -7.60 17.97 -20.94
C LEU A 501 -8.31 16.96 -21.85
N SER A 502 -8.34 15.67 -21.50
CA SER A 502 -9.03 14.63 -22.30
C SER A 502 -10.56 14.81 -22.37
N ARG A 503 -11.11 15.67 -21.50
CA ARG A 503 -12.53 16.04 -21.43
C ARG A 503 -12.83 17.39 -22.11
N HIS A 504 -11.87 17.96 -22.82
CA HIS A 504 -11.95 19.28 -23.49
C HIS A 504 -12.27 20.48 -22.58
N ARG A 505 -12.12 20.32 -21.25
CA ARG A 505 -12.32 21.40 -20.27
C ARG A 505 -11.12 22.33 -20.14
N ILE A 506 -9.95 21.88 -20.58
CA ILE A 506 -8.72 22.66 -20.67
C ILE A 506 -8.29 22.70 -22.14
N PRO A 507 -7.93 23.87 -22.71
CA PRO A 507 -7.51 23.96 -24.11
C PRO A 507 -6.22 23.18 -24.40
N ALA A 508 -6.18 22.48 -25.54
CA ALA A 508 -5.04 21.65 -25.94
C ALA A 508 -3.83 22.46 -26.45
N ASP A 509 -4.03 23.74 -26.83
CA ASP A 509 -2.99 24.67 -27.27
C ASP A 509 -2.18 25.28 -26.09
N LEU A 510 -2.37 24.79 -24.86
CA LEU A 510 -1.78 25.39 -23.65
C LEU A 510 -0.25 25.51 -23.71
N PHE A 511 0.45 24.56 -24.35
CA PHE A 511 1.92 24.53 -24.45
C PHE A 511 2.47 24.58 -25.90
N SER A 512 1.63 24.79 -26.92
CA SER A 512 1.99 24.59 -28.34
C SER A 512 2.84 25.70 -28.97
N THR A 513 3.57 26.49 -28.19
CA THR A 513 4.20 27.76 -28.63
C THR A 513 5.72 27.80 -28.56
N ALA A 514 6.40 26.75 -28.09
CA ALA A 514 7.86 26.67 -28.04
C ALA A 514 8.36 25.24 -28.28
N SER A 515 9.27 25.05 -29.24
CA SER A 515 9.63 23.71 -29.75
C SER A 515 10.33 22.79 -28.74
N GLN A 516 11.14 23.32 -27.82
CA GLN A 516 11.78 22.50 -26.77
C GLN A 516 10.88 22.26 -25.54
N GLU A 517 10.02 23.22 -25.17
CA GLU A 517 9.02 22.96 -24.11
C GLU A 517 7.94 21.98 -24.57
N SER A 518 7.55 22.03 -25.86
CA SER A 518 6.56 21.16 -26.49
C SER A 518 6.78 19.69 -26.15
N ASP A 519 7.92 19.13 -26.56
CA ASP A 519 8.20 17.70 -26.42
C ASP A 519 8.25 17.30 -24.93
N MET A 520 8.89 18.14 -24.10
CA MET A 520 9.01 17.91 -22.66
C MET A 520 7.65 17.98 -21.93
N MET A 521 6.70 18.79 -22.40
CA MET A 521 5.38 19.00 -21.78
C MET A 521 4.24 18.20 -22.45
N THR A 522 4.59 17.26 -23.34
CA THR A 522 3.64 16.31 -23.95
C THR A 522 2.87 15.53 -22.88
N VAL A 523 1.61 15.20 -23.16
CA VAL A 523 0.73 14.43 -22.26
C VAL A 523 1.38 13.09 -21.85
N GLU A 524 2.01 12.40 -22.80
CA GLU A 524 2.74 11.14 -22.57
C GLU A 524 3.95 11.34 -21.65
N SER A 525 4.82 12.32 -21.91
CA SER A 525 6.03 12.54 -21.10
C SER A 525 5.68 12.99 -19.67
N LEU A 526 4.63 13.79 -19.49
CA LEU A 526 4.08 14.11 -18.16
C LEU A 526 3.50 12.88 -17.44
N TYR A 527 2.79 11.99 -18.14
CA TYR A 527 2.26 10.75 -17.57
C TYR A 527 3.37 9.78 -17.16
N GLN A 528 4.38 9.57 -18.01
CA GLN A 528 5.54 8.72 -17.69
C GLN A 528 6.36 9.30 -16.53
N LEU A 529 6.55 10.62 -16.49
CA LEU A 529 7.22 11.29 -15.37
C LEU A 529 6.46 11.08 -14.04
N ALA A 530 5.14 11.24 -14.06
CA ALA A 530 4.27 11.01 -12.92
C ALA A 530 4.26 9.53 -12.48
N LYS A 531 4.37 8.58 -13.42
CA LYS A 531 4.53 7.15 -13.13
C LYS A 531 5.82 6.83 -12.39
N VAL A 532 6.95 7.40 -12.83
CA VAL A 532 8.25 7.21 -12.14
C VAL A 532 8.21 7.81 -10.74
N GLY A 533 7.65 9.02 -10.58
CA GLY A 533 7.46 9.64 -9.26
C GLY A 533 6.54 8.85 -8.34
N GLN A 534 5.48 8.24 -8.88
CA GLN A 534 4.59 7.34 -8.13
C GLN A 534 5.33 6.08 -7.66
N GLY A 535 6.24 5.52 -8.47
CA GLY A 535 7.08 4.38 -8.10
C GLY A 535 7.98 4.69 -6.90
N HIS A 536 8.74 5.79 -6.96
CA HIS A 536 9.59 6.21 -5.83
C HIS A 536 8.79 6.60 -4.58
N LEU A 537 7.57 7.14 -4.74
CA LEU A 537 6.68 7.39 -3.61
C LEU A 537 6.21 6.07 -2.97
N ALA A 538 5.81 5.07 -3.77
CA ALA A 538 5.42 3.75 -3.26
C ALA A 538 6.57 3.02 -2.56
N GLU A 539 7.79 3.11 -3.09
CA GLU A 539 9.03 2.60 -2.49
C GLU A 539 9.28 3.22 -1.10
N ALA A 540 9.19 4.55 -0.97
CA ALA A 540 9.24 5.26 0.31
C ALA A 540 8.09 4.86 1.26
N GLY A 541 6.96 4.41 0.70
CA GLY A 541 5.78 3.99 1.44
C GLY A 541 5.93 2.70 2.22
N LEU A 542 6.83 1.79 1.80
CA LEU A 542 7.13 0.55 2.54
C LEU A 542 7.57 0.81 3.99
N LYS A 543 8.07 2.02 4.30
CA LYS A 543 8.42 2.48 5.65
C LYS A 543 7.48 3.56 6.22
N SER A 544 6.51 4.07 5.45
CA SER A 544 5.86 5.37 5.73
C SER A 544 4.33 5.37 5.62
N ALA A 545 3.62 5.29 6.76
CA ALA A 545 2.15 5.28 6.83
C ALA A 545 1.39 6.35 6.01
N PRO A 546 1.85 7.62 5.88
CA PRO A 546 1.18 8.59 5.00
C PRO A 546 1.00 8.10 3.56
N VAL A 547 1.99 7.37 3.03
CA VAL A 547 1.96 6.85 1.66
C VAL A 547 0.93 5.74 1.47
N TRP A 548 0.64 4.93 2.50
CA TRP A 548 -0.42 3.92 2.42
C TRP A 548 -1.80 4.55 2.16
N ARG A 549 -1.98 5.83 2.53
CA ARG A 549 -3.16 6.64 2.18
C ARG A 549 -3.08 7.26 0.78
N TYR A 550 -1.88 7.44 0.22
CA TYR A 550 -1.66 8.07 -1.09
C TYR A 550 -1.62 7.05 -2.25
N GLY A 551 -1.03 5.87 -2.04
CA GLY A 551 -0.81 4.83 -3.06
C GLY A 551 -2.08 4.45 -3.83
N PRO A 552 -3.14 3.94 -3.16
CA PRO A 552 -4.39 3.55 -3.83
C PRO A 552 -5.07 4.71 -4.59
N ILE A 553 -4.99 5.93 -4.05
CA ILE A 553 -5.54 7.13 -4.69
C ILE A 553 -4.78 7.43 -5.99
N LEU A 554 -3.45 7.43 -5.96
CA LEU A 554 -2.62 7.64 -7.16
C LEU A 554 -2.76 6.49 -8.16
N GLU A 555 -2.89 5.23 -7.73
CA GLU A 555 -3.11 4.10 -8.62
C GLU A 555 -4.45 4.22 -9.38
N SER A 556 -5.52 4.60 -8.68
CA SER A 556 -6.84 4.87 -9.26
C SER A 556 -6.79 6.01 -10.28
N LEU A 557 -6.21 7.16 -9.91
CA LEU A 557 -6.00 8.31 -10.81
C LEU A 557 -5.16 7.93 -12.04
N SER A 558 -4.11 7.15 -11.85
CA SER A 558 -3.23 6.73 -12.94
C SER A 558 -3.87 5.70 -13.86
N ALA A 559 -4.72 4.82 -13.33
CA ALA A 559 -5.54 3.90 -14.13
C ALA A 559 -6.66 4.62 -14.92
N GLN A 560 -7.23 5.72 -14.41
CA GLN A 560 -8.11 6.61 -15.18
C GLN A 560 -7.33 7.29 -16.30
N THR A 561 -6.20 7.94 -15.98
CA THR A 561 -5.38 8.69 -16.95
C THR A 561 -4.91 7.81 -18.11
N GLY A 562 -4.47 6.57 -17.84
CA GLY A 562 -4.10 5.61 -18.90
C GLY A 562 -5.25 5.24 -19.86
N LYS A 563 -6.51 5.18 -19.37
CA LYS A 563 -7.70 4.96 -20.23
C LYS A 563 -7.99 6.16 -21.13
N TYR A 564 -7.85 7.38 -20.61
CA TYR A 564 -8.04 8.58 -21.42
C TYR A 564 -6.92 8.78 -22.46
N LEU A 565 -5.69 8.43 -22.11
CA LEU A 565 -4.52 8.50 -23.00
C LEU A 565 -4.65 7.55 -24.20
N SER A 566 -5.18 6.33 -24.00
CA SER A 566 -5.45 5.40 -25.12
C SER A 566 -6.63 5.84 -25.98
N LEU A 567 -7.68 6.46 -25.42
CA LEU A 567 -8.76 7.08 -26.20
C LEU A 567 -8.28 8.23 -27.09
N LEU A 568 -7.38 9.10 -26.57
CA LEU A 568 -6.76 10.16 -27.36
C LEU A 568 -5.93 9.61 -28.53
N ARG A 569 -5.14 8.55 -28.29
CA ARG A 569 -4.34 7.85 -29.32
C ARG A 569 -5.20 7.15 -30.38
N ASN A 570 -6.37 6.64 -30.00
CA ASN A 570 -7.32 6.01 -30.92
C ASN A 570 -8.15 7.03 -31.73
N SER A 571 -8.28 8.27 -31.24
CA SER A 571 -9.00 9.34 -31.93
C SER A 571 -8.16 9.93 -33.07
N SER A 572 -6.90 10.29 -32.81
CA SER A 572 -5.99 10.85 -33.81
C SER A 572 -5.63 9.86 -34.94
N THR A 573 -5.68 8.54 -34.66
CA THR A 573 -5.51 7.50 -35.69
C THR A 573 -6.77 7.26 -36.54
N HIS A 574 -7.93 7.78 -36.13
CA HIS A 574 -9.15 7.77 -36.94
C HIS A 574 -9.24 8.98 -37.88
N GLU A 575 -8.82 10.16 -37.45
CA GLU A 575 -8.78 11.36 -38.33
C GLU A 575 -7.84 11.14 -39.53
N LEU A 576 -6.67 10.51 -39.31
CA LEU A 576 -5.73 10.10 -40.36
C LEU A 576 -6.27 9.04 -41.35
N ARG A 577 -7.49 8.53 -41.16
CA ARG A 577 -8.17 7.60 -42.08
C ARG A 577 -9.46 8.15 -42.69
N ALA A 578 -9.86 9.38 -42.35
CA ALA A 578 -11.11 9.99 -42.83
C ALA A 578 -10.94 10.79 -44.15
N SER A 579 -9.71 10.97 -44.63
CA SER A 579 -9.37 11.93 -45.70
C SER A 579 -9.68 11.49 -47.14
N ASP A 580 -9.86 10.20 -47.41
CA ASP A 580 -9.84 9.63 -48.77
C ASP A 580 -11.20 9.04 -49.22
N VAL A 581 -12.06 9.89 -49.78
CA VAL A 581 -13.18 9.49 -50.67
C VAL A 581 -13.44 10.61 -51.70
N PRO A 582 -13.94 10.30 -52.92
CA PRO A 582 -13.20 10.73 -54.11
C PRO A 582 -13.99 11.59 -55.11
N MET A 583 -13.31 12.15 -56.10
CA MET A 583 -13.95 12.75 -57.28
C MET A 583 -13.27 12.30 -58.58
N SER A 584 -14.07 11.96 -59.60
CA SER A 584 -13.64 11.30 -60.84
C SER A 584 -13.55 12.25 -62.03
N ARG A 585 -12.67 11.94 -63.02
CA ARG A 585 -13.05 11.52 -64.39
C ARG A 585 -11.88 11.57 -65.40
N THR A 586 -11.76 10.53 -66.26
CA THR A 586 -11.31 10.50 -67.70
C THR A 586 -9.98 11.18 -68.07
N ILE A 587 -9.08 10.70 -68.95
CA ILE A 587 -9.09 9.70 -70.06
C ILE A 587 -7.60 9.32 -70.37
N GLN A 588 -7.14 8.36 -71.21
CA GLN A 588 -7.74 7.42 -72.17
C GLN A 588 -7.03 6.03 -72.18
N LEU A 589 -6.24 5.72 -73.22
CA LEU A 589 -5.67 4.42 -73.66
C LEU A 589 -4.52 4.71 -74.68
N PRO A 590 -3.82 3.73 -75.31
CA PRO A 590 -3.13 2.54 -74.79
C PRO A 590 -1.71 2.33 -75.42
N ASN A 591 -0.90 1.37 -74.93
CA ASN A 591 -0.40 0.22 -75.73
C ASN A 591 0.71 -0.67 -75.11
N ASN A 592 0.51 -1.99 -75.25
CA ASN A 592 1.43 -3.06 -75.66
C ASN A 592 2.93 -3.12 -75.22
N SER A 593 3.19 -4.21 -74.47
CA SER A 593 3.99 -5.39 -74.91
C SER A 593 5.48 -5.55 -74.54
N ASN A 594 5.73 -6.71 -73.89
CA ASN A 594 6.79 -7.69 -74.13
C ASN A 594 8.24 -7.53 -73.59
N ALA A 595 8.68 -8.65 -72.98
CA ALA A 595 9.98 -9.33 -73.14
C ALA A 595 11.07 -9.25 -72.04
N HIS A 596 11.40 -10.46 -71.56
CA HIS A 596 12.68 -10.98 -71.03
C HIS A 596 13.54 -10.22 -70.00
N GLN A 597 13.66 -10.88 -68.84
CA GLN A 597 14.92 -11.41 -68.27
C GLN A 597 16.26 -10.80 -68.74
N ILE A 598 17.06 -10.35 -67.78
CA ILE A 598 18.43 -10.83 -67.53
C ILE A 598 18.71 -10.67 -66.02
N ALA A 599 19.64 -11.44 -65.47
CA ALA A 599 19.82 -11.60 -64.02
C ALA A 599 21.20 -11.14 -63.51
N ASN A 600 21.22 -10.88 -62.20
CA ASN A 600 22.38 -10.90 -61.28
C ASN A 600 23.54 -9.92 -61.51
N HIS A 601 23.89 -9.24 -60.42
CA HIS A 601 25.27 -9.23 -59.97
C HIS A 601 25.35 -9.56 -58.46
N MET A 602 26.04 -10.66 -58.12
CA MET A 602 26.58 -10.95 -56.79
C MET A 602 27.97 -10.28 -56.66
N VAL A 603 28.61 -10.17 -55.48
CA VAL A 603 29.55 -11.15 -54.84
C VAL A 603 30.07 -10.46 -53.54
N GLN A 604 30.32 -11.04 -52.35
CA GLN A 604 30.83 -12.36 -51.87
C GLN A 604 32.38 -12.47 -51.76
N THR A 605 32.98 -13.31 -50.92
CA THR A 605 32.39 -14.24 -49.92
C THR A 605 32.30 -13.62 -48.51
N GLU A 606 33.10 -13.85 -47.45
CA GLU A 606 34.15 -14.85 -47.14
C GLU A 606 34.33 -14.99 -45.60
N SER A 607 35.10 -15.97 -45.13
CA SER A 607 35.18 -16.34 -43.70
C SER A 607 36.56 -16.84 -43.27
N VAL A 608 37.07 -16.41 -42.10
CA VAL A 608 38.31 -16.91 -41.50
C VAL A 608 38.16 -17.08 -39.97
N ALA A 609 38.77 -18.15 -39.45
CA ALA A 609 39.06 -18.47 -38.05
C ALA A 609 40.54 -18.98 -38.01
N PRO A 610 41.21 -19.14 -36.85
CA PRO A 610 40.72 -19.17 -35.47
C PRO A 610 41.52 -18.26 -34.51
N ASP A 611 41.36 -18.41 -33.18
CA ASP A 611 42.47 -18.89 -32.33
C ASP A 611 42.05 -19.29 -30.90
N HIS A 612 42.86 -20.13 -30.25
CA HIS A 612 42.68 -20.54 -28.85
C HIS A 612 43.47 -19.62 -27.90
N VAL A 613 42.80 -18.99 -26.93
CA VAL A 613 43.45 -18.43 -25.72
C VAL A 613 42.71 -18.88 -24.46
N THR A 614 43.49 -19.21 -23.44
CA THR A 614 43.06 -19.75 -22.14
C THR A 614 42.13 -18.83 -21.36
N GLY A 615 41.07 -19.38 -20.77
CA GLY A 615 40.18 -18.64 -19.86
C GLY A 615 40.78 -18.42 -18.45
N PRO A 616 40.37 -17.35 -17.74
CA PRO A 616 40.68 -17.17 -16.32
C PRO A 616 39.87 -18.13 -15.43
N GLN A 617 40.43 -18.50 -14.27
CA GLN A 617 39.70 -19.21 -13.21
C GLN A 617 38.74 -18.28 -12.44
N PRO A 618 37.71 -18.82 -11.75
CA PRO A 618 36.73 -18.01 -11.04
C PRO A 618 37.34 -17.29 -9.82
N GLY A 619 37.57 -15.99 -9.97
CA GLY A 619 37.86 -15.08 -8.87
C GLY A 619 36.57 -14.72 -8.12
N THR A 620 36.62 -14.85 -6.80
CA THR A 620 35.62 -14.48 -5.79
C THR A 620 34.75 -13.25 -6.11
N ASP A 621 33.42 -13.41 -6.09
CA ASP A 621 32.48 -12.33 -5.71
C ASP A 621 31.22 -12.88 -5.02
N ALA A 622 31.43 -13.81 -4.08
CA ALA A 622 30.39 -14.43 -3.26
C ALA A 622 29.96 -13.53 -2.08
N LEU A 623 29.48 -12.31 -2.36
CA LEU A 623 29.15 -11.30 -1.34
C LEU A 623 27.67 -10.91 -1.25
N TRP A 624 26.77 -11.66 -1.88
CA TRP A 624 25.31 -11.38 -1.89
C TRP A 624 24.43 -12.50 -1.29
N MET A 625 25.02 -13.60 -0.78
CA MET A 625 24.26 -14.80 -0.35
C MET A 625 24.19 -15.03 1.17
N ASN A 626 24.96 -14.31 1.99
CA ASN A 626 25.09 -14.62 3.42
C ASN A 626 24.19 -13.78 4.35
N GLY A 627 23.37 -12.88 3.81
CA GLY A 627 22.52 -11.97 4.60
C GLY A 627 21.17 -12.55 5.04
N HIS A 628 20.83 -13.79 4.66
CA HIS A 628 19.45 -14.30 4.73
C HIS A 628 19.19 -15.36 5.81
N GLU A 629 20.22 -15.93 6.45
CA GLU A 629 20.05 -16.96 7.50
C GLU A 629 19.82 -16.37 8.90
N THR A 630 20.47 -15.26 9.26
CA THR A 630 20.29 -14.61 10.57
C THR A 630 18.86 -14.09 10.75
N LEU A 631 18.35 -13.37 9.74
CA LEU A 631 16.99 -12.81 9.72
C LEU A 631 15.90 -13.88 9.93
N TRP A 632 16.12 -15.12 9.49
CA TRP A 632 15.18 -16.22 9.69
C TRP A 632 15.16 -16.75 11.12
N ASN A 633 16.31 -16.79 11.81
CA ASN A 633 16.36 -17.22 13.20
C ASN A 633 15.68 -16.21 14.12
N ASP A 634 15.90 -14.92 13.88
CA ASP A 634 15.25 -13.83 14.64
C ASP A 634 13.71 -13.84 14.42
N LEU A 635 13.26 -13.98 13.16
CA LEU A 635 11.83 -14.08 12.83
C LEU A 635 11.15 -15.34 13.38
N MET A 636 11.88 -16.45 13.54
CA MET A 636 11.33 -17.65 14.18
C MET A 636 11.26 -17.52 15.71
N ALA A 637 12.17 -16.75 16.33
CA ALA A 637 12.17 -16.51 17.77
C ALA A 637 10.93 -15.71 18.22
N GLU A 638 10.60 -14.60 17.55
CA GLU A 638 9.41 -13.78 17.88
C GLU A 638 8.06 -14.51 17.71
N ASN A 639 8.02 -15.54 16.85
CA ASN A 639 6.80 -16.28 16.52
C ASN A 639 6.53 -17.52 17.39
N LEU A 640 7.47 -17.93 18.27
CA LEU A 640 7.31 -19.13 19.11
C LEU A 640 6.71 -18.88 20.50
N ASP A 641 6.88 -17.68 21.07
CA ASP A 641 6.35 -17.36 22.41
C ASP A 641 4.90 -16.84 22.41
N ASN A 642 4.39 -16.36 21.28
CA ASN A 642 3.04 -15.80 21.16
C ASN A 642 1.96 -16.89 21.06
N ASN A 643 1.55 -17.40 22.23
CA ASN A 643 0.60 -18.51 22.42
C ASN A 643 -0.88 -18.21 22.07
N TYR A 644 -1.13 -17.49 20.97
CA TYR A 644 -2.47 -17.15 20.48
C TYR A 644 -2.66 -17.56 19.02
N LEU A 645 -3.31 -18.72 18.82
CA LEU A 645 -3.80 -19.20 17.52
C LEU A 645 -5.01 -18.37 17.03
N THR A 646 -4.78 -17.10 16.69
CA THR A 646 -5.74 -16.24 16.00
C THR A 646 -5.71 -16.49 14.48
N MET A 647 -6.84 -16.29 13.81
CA MET A 647 -7.05 -16.74 12.42
C MET A 647 -6.65 -15.70 11.35
N ASP A 648 -5.72 -14.81 11.66
CA ASP A 648 -5.33 -13.65 10.83
C ASP A 648 -4.36 -13.98 9.68
N PHE A 649 -4.50 -15.20 9.14
CA PHE A 649 -3.62 -15.81 8.14
C PHE A 649 -3.74 -15.19 6.73
N TRP A 650 -4.83 -14.48 6.43
CA TRP A 650 -5.23 -14.14 5.06
C TRP A 650 -4.66 -12.84 4.46
N PRO A 651 -4.40 -11.74 5.19
CA PRO A 651 -3.97 -10.46 4.58
C PRO A 651 -2.63 -10.49 3.83
N GLN A 652 -1.80 -11.52 4.02
CA GLN A 652 -0.49 -11.64 3.36
C GLN A 652 -0.59 -12.05 1.87
N PHE A 653 -1.72 -12.59 1.41
CA PHE A 653 -1.82 -13.19 0.07
C PHE A 653 -2.20 -12.21 -1.05
N ASP A 654 -2.80 -11.06 -0.74
CA ASP A 654 -3.31 -10.13 -1.76
C ASP A 654 -2.21 -9.24 -2.41
N ASN A 655 -1.03 -9.16 -1.78
CA ASN A 655 0.08 -8.27 -2.20
C ASN A 655 1.38 -9.02 -2.55
N LEU A 656 1.30 -10.32 -2.91
CA LEU A 656 2.48 -11.08 -3.33
C LEU A 656 3.00 -10.58 -4.69
N PRO A 657 4.29 -10.21 -4.81
CA PRO A 657 4.84 -9.75 -6.08
C PRO A 657 4.89 -10.90 -7.10
N MET A 658 4.61 -10.58 -8.36
CA MET A 658 4.86 -11.49 -9.48
C MET A 658 6.37 -11.57 -9.71
N VAL A 659 6.92 -12.79 -9.80
CA VAL A 659 8.37 -13.02 -9.92
C VAL A 659 8.68 -13.76 -11.22
N LEU A 660 9.52 -13.12 -12.04
CA LEU A 660 9.97 -13.69 -13.31
C LEU A 660 10.70 -15.03 -13.06
N TYR A 661 10.48 -16.01 -13.92
CA TYR A 661 10.96 -17.39 -13.75
C TYR A 661 10.46 -18.15 -12.50
N SER A 662 9.47 -17.64 -11.75
CA SER A 662 8.78 -18.42 -10.70
C SER A 662 7.93 -19.54 -11.31
N LEU A 663 8.06 -20.76 -10.77
CA LEU A 663 7.20 -21.90 -11.10
C LEU A 663 5.73 -21.68 -10.68
N TYR A 664 5.49 -20.72 -9.78
CA TYR A 664 4.17 -20.37 -9.23
C TYR A 664 3.62 -19.04 -9.77
N VAL A 665 4.33 -18.33 -10.67
CA VAL A 665 4.05 -16.94 -11.13
C VAL A 665 4.23 -15.87 -10.03
N TYR A 666 3.70 -16.08 -8.84
CA TYR A 666 3.96 -15.29 -7.63
C TYR A 666 5.17 -15.84 -6.83
N ALA A 667 5.63 -15.08 -5.83
CA ALA A 667 6.42 -15.64 -4.72
C ALA A 667 5.48 -16.41 -3.75
N PRO A 668 5.63 -17.73 -3.57
CA PRO A 668 4.71 -18.52 -2.75
C PRO A 668 4.91 -18.31 -1.24
N ASN A 669 3.83 -18.40 -0.47
CA ASN A 669 3.84 -18.32 0.98
C ASN A 669 4.51 -19.57 1.60
N LYS A 670 5.37 -19.36 2.60
CA LYS A 670 6.16 -20.41 3.26
C LYS A 670 5.50 -21.01 4.51
N VAL A 671 4.65 -20.25 5.21
CA VAL A 671 3.90 -20.72 6.39
C VAL A 671 2.65 -21.51 5.98
N ALA A 672 2.04 -21.12 4.86
CA ALA A 672 0.81 -21.72 4.37
C ALA A 672 0.90 -23.23 4.06
N PRO A 673 1.96 -23.75 3.39
CA PRO A 673 2.18 -25.18 3.26
C PRO A 673 2.27 -25.89 4.61
N VAL A 674 3.05 -25.36 5.58
CA VAL A 674 3.26 -25.95 6.91
C VAL A 674 1.93 -26.21 7.62
N LEU A 675 1.04 -25.21 7.67
CA LEU A 675 -0.25 -25.33 8.35
C LEU A 675 -1.13 -26.41 7.69
N PHE A 676 -1.17 -26.48 6.36
CA PHE A 676 -1.91 -27.54 5.68
C PHE A 676 -1.24 -28.91 5.84
N THR A 677 0.10 -29.02 5.82
CA THR A 677 0.83 -30.26 6.16
C THR A 677 0.42 -30.79 7.53
N VAL A 678 0.40 -29.93 8.56
CA VAL A 678 -0.01 -30.32 9.93
C VAL A 678 -1.48 -30.73 9.97
N LEU A 679 -2.39 -29.94 9.37
CA LEU A 679 -3.84 -30.21 9.40
C LEU A 679 -4.22 -31.50 8.63
N TYR A 680 -3.61 -31.75 7.47
CA TYR A 680 -3.78 -33.02 6.76
C TYR A 680 -3.10 -34.19 7.48
N GLY A 681 -1.98 -33.96 8.17
CA GLY A 681 -1.32 -34.95 9.04
C GLY A 681 -2.21 -35.38 10.20
N ILE A 682 -2.84 -34.43 10.90
CA ILE A 682 -3.84 -34.70 11.95
C ILE A 682 -5.03 -35.48 11.36
N SER A 683 -5.53 -35.10 10.19
CA SER A 683 -6.61 -35.84 9.51
C SER A 683 -6.18 -37.26 9.14
N ALA A 684 -4.94 -37.46 8.68
CA ALA A 684 -4.38 -38.77 8.36
C ALA A 684 -4.25 -39.66 9.61
N VAL A 685 -3.79 -39.11 10.74
CA VAL A 685 -3.75 -39.83 12.03
C VAL A 685 -5.15 -40.24 12.47
N GLY A 686 -6.17 -39.37 12.32
CA GLY A 686 -7.57 -39.72 12.59
C GLY A 686 -8.06 -40.89 11.74
N HIS A 687 -7.82 -40.85 10.42
CA HIS A 687 -8.20 -41.92 9.50
C HIS A 687 -7.42 -43.22 9.77
N ILE A 688 -6.15 -43.14 10.18
CA ILE A 688 -5.32 -44.29 10.57
C ILE A 688 -5.80 -44.91 11.89
N TRP A 689 -6.20 -44.10 12.88
CA TRP A 689 -6.81 -44.55 14.12
C TRP A 689 -8.15 -45.27 13.88
N HIS A 690 -8.96 -44.76 12.96
CA HIS A 690 -10.21 -45.41 12.55
C HIS A 690 -10.00 -46.66 11.67
N ARG A 691 -8.91 -46.74 10.89
CA ARG A 691 -8.54 -47.90 10.05
C ARG A 691 -8.51 -49.22 10.83
N TYR A 692 -8.06 -49.23 12.08
CA TYR A 692 -8.05 -50.41 12.95
C TYR A 692 -9.44 -51.04 13.19
N ARG A 693 -10.54 -50.34 12.88
CA ARG A 693 -11.92 -50.83 13.09
C ARG A 693 -12.74 -51.01 11.80
N ALA A 694 -12.28 -50.50 10.65
CA ALA A 694 -13.10 -50.44 9.41
C ALA A 694 -12.33 -50.43 8.07
N TRP A 695 -11.08 -50.92 8.00
CA TRP A 695 -10.22 -50.88 6.80
C TRP A 695 -10.92 -51.20 5.45
N ARG A 696 -11.77 -52.25 5.41
CA ARG A 696 -12.51 -52.70 4.20
C ARG A 696 -13.58 -51.73 3.67
N MET A 697 -13.88 -50.62 4.35
CA MET A 697 -14.86 -49.62 3.89
C MET A 697 -14.27 -48.25 3.60
N ILE A 698 -13.16 -47.90 4.26
CA ILE A 698 -12.66 -46.51 4.36
C ILE A 698 -11.15 -46.40 4.03
N GLY A 699 -10.46 -47.52 3.75
CA GLY A 699 -8.99 -47.56 3.58
C GLY A 699 -8.36 -46.64 2.52
N LEU A 700 -9.15 -46.08 1.60
CA LEU A 700 -8.71 -45.04 0.65
C LEU A 700 -8.55 -43.65 1.30
N GLN A 701 -9.34 -43.30 2.33
CA GLN A 701 -9.27 -42.02 3.04
C GLN A 701 -7.91 -41.77 3.73
N PRO A 702 -7.33 -42.70 4.52
CA PRO A 702 -6.01 -42.48 5.12
C PRO A 702 -4.90 -42.39 4.06
N MET A 703 -4.97 -43.18 2.97
CA MET A 703 -4.02 -43.03 1.86
C MET A 703 -4.12 -41.64 1.23
N CYS A 704 -5.35 -41.18 0.97
CA CYS A 704 -5.61 -39.84 0.46
C CYS A 704 -5.00 -38.76 1.39
N ALA A 705 -5.33 -38.77 2.68
CA ALA A 705 -4.82 -37.79 3.63
C ALA A 705 -3.28 -37.79 3.75
N VAL A 706 -2.62 -38.96 3.67
CA VAL A 706 -1.15 -39.06 3.59
C VAL A 706 -0.60 -38.41 2.32
N PHE A 707 -1.23 -38.59 1.15
CA PHE A 707 -0.79 -37.92 -0.07
C PHE A 707 -1.00 -36.39 -0.04
N TYR A 708 -2.05 -35.88 0.60
CA TYR A 708 -2.17 -34.43 0.82
C TYR A 708 -1.09 -33.92 1.78
N THR A 709 -0.80 -34.65 2.86
CA THR A 709 0.28 -34.32 3.80
C THR A 709 1.64 -34.23 3.09
N ALA A 710 1.98 -35.23 2.28
CA ALA A 710 3.21 -35.23 1.50
C ALA A 710 3.25 -34.14 0.41
N GLY A 711 2.12 -33.87 -0.25
CA GLY A 711 2.00 -32.81 -1.25
C GLY A 711 2.27 -31.42 -0.67
N TYR A 712 1.70 -31.09 0.50
CA TYR A 712 1.97 -29.81 1.16
C TYR A 712 3.39 -29.72 1.71
N ALA A 713 3.98 -30.79 2.24
CA ALA A 713 5.39 -30.80 2.64
C ALA A 713 6.35 -30.58 1.45
N LEU A 714 6.01 -31.08 0.26
CA LEU A 714 6.77 -30.80 -0.97
C LEU A 714 6.50 -29.39 -1.51
N ARG A 715 5.30 -28.82 -1.31
CA ARG A 715 5.01 -27.41 -1.62
C ARG A 715 5.75 -26.47 -0.68
N GLU A 716 5.96 -26.86 0.58
CA GLU A 716 6.77 -26.14 1.57
C GLU A 716 8.22 -26.03 1.08
N TYR A 717 8.86 -27.15 0.77
CA TYR A 717 10.18 -27.19 0.14
C TYR A 717 10.21 -26.30 -1.13
N GLY A 718 9.24 -26.49 -2.02
CA GLY A 718 9.08 -25.71 -3.24
C GLY A 718 8.74 -24.22 -3.03
N ALA A 719 8.45 -23.76 -1.81
CA ALA A 719 8.25 -22.35 -1.49
C ALA A 719 9.56 -21.65 -1.07
N PHE A 720 10.61 -22.41 -0.74
CA PHE A 720 11.97 -21.89 -0.66
C PHE A 720 12.63 -21.94 -2.05
N ASP A 721 12.55 -23.08 -2.75
CA ASP A 721 13.15 -23.31 -4.08
C ASP A 721 12.17 -23.02 -5.25
N TYR A 722 11.51 -21.85 -5.25
CA TYR A 722 10.39 -21.58 -6.17
C TYR A 722 10.79 -21.13 -7.59
N LEU A 723 12.06 -20.78 -7.82
CA LEU A 723 12.58 -20.40 -9.14
C LEU A 723 12.77 -21.61 -10.05
N TYR A 724 12.63 -21.40 -11.36
CA TYR A 724 12.75 -22.46 -12.37
C TYR A 724 14.14 -23.14 -12.37
N SER A 725 14.11 -24.45 -12.13
CA SER A 725 15.23 -25.39 -12.29
C SER A 725 14.65 -26.77 -12.63
N THR A 726 15.42 -27.67 -13.23
CA THR A 726 14.94 -29.03 -13.56
C THR A 726 14.57 -29.83 -12.32
N THR A 727 15.31 -29.67 -11.22
CA THR A 727 14.96 -30.26 -9.91
C THR A 727 13.68 -29.64 -9.35
N ASN A 728 13.60 -28.30 -9.34
CA ASN A 728 12.49 -27.57 -8.73
C ASN A 728 11.18 -27.79 -9.50
N LEU A 729 11.24 -27.92 -10.83
CA LEU A 729 10.11 -28.32 -11.68
C LEU A 729 9.56 -29.69 -11.30
N ASN A 730 10.44 -30.67 -11.04
CA ASN A 730 10.02 -32.00 -10.59
C ASN A 730 9.35 -31.93 -9.20
N VAL A 731 9.91 -31.17 -8.26
CA VAL A 731 9.28 -30.97 -6.94
C VAL A 731 7.91 -30.28 -7.09
N TYR A 732 7.81 -29.23 -7.91
CA TYR A 732 6.55 -28.55 -8.21
C TYR A 732 5.50 -29.53 -8.75
N ILE A 733 5.84 -30.35 -9.74
CA ILE A 733 4.93 -31.35 -10.33
C ILE A 733 4.47 -32.39 -9.29
N ILE A 734 5.36 -32.87 -8.42
CA ILE A 734 5.04 -33.88 -7.39
C ILE A 734 4.28 -33.26 -6.20
N SER A 735 4.48 -31.96 -5.91
CA SER A 735 3.76 -31.22 -4.86
C SER A 735 2.29 -30.96 -5.19
N GLN A 736 1.89 -31.05 -6.47
CA GLN A 736 0.50 -30.84 -6.87
C GLN A 736 -0.40 -31.93 -6.27
N PRO A 737 -1.43 -31.57 -5.50
CA PRO A 737 -2.20 -32.52 -4.71
C PRO A 737 -2.97 -33.52 -5.59
N TYR A 738 -2.56 -34.79 -5.52
CA TYR A 738 -3.16 -35.91 -6.25
C TYR A 738 -4.69 -35.98 -6.05
N ARG A 739 -5.44 -35.83 -7.14
CA ARG A 739 -6.89 -35.60 -7.16
C ARG A 739 -7.80 -36.80 -6.82
N PRO A 740 -7.53 -38.07 -7.17
CA PRO A 740 -8.62 -39.05 -7.33
C PRO A 740 -9.09 -39.76 -6.08
N LEU A 741 -8.20 -39.98 -5.09
CA LEU A 741 -8.45 -40.97 -4.05
C LEU A 741 -9.64 -40.63 -3.15
N LEU A 742 -9.98 -39.34 -3.04
CA LEU A 742 -11.13 -38.84 -2.29
C LEU A 742 -12.45 -39.07 -3.04
N GLU A 743 -12.46 -38.79 -4.36
CA GLU A 743 -13.59 -39.01 -5.26
C GLU A 743 -13.90 -40.51 -5.39
N LEU A 744 -12.86 -41.32 -5.61
CA LEU A 744 -12.95 -42.79 -5.62
C LEU A 744 -13.44 -43.35 -4.29
N SER A 745 -13.02 -42.77 -3.15
CA SER A 745 -13.53 -43.18 -1.84
C SER A 745 -15.02 -42.84 -1.66
N ASN A 746 -15.50 -41.72 -2.19
CA ASN A 746 -16.93 -41.42 -2.19
C ASN A 746 -17.72 -42.47 -2.99
N TYR A 747 -17.23 -42.82 -4.18
CA TYR A 747 -17.85 -43.89 -4.98
C TYR A 747 -17.89 -45.20 -4.21
N HIS A 748 -16.78 -45.62 -3.57
CA HIS A 748 -16.78 -46.82 -2.74
C HIS A 748 -17.82 -46.77 -1.60
N VAL A 749 -17.99 -45.63 -0.92
CA VAL A 749 -19.01 -45.46 0.12
C VAL A 749 -20.43 -45.49 -0.46
N LEU A 750 -20.69 -44.85 -1.61
CA LEU A 750 -21.97 -44.96 -2.32
C LEU A 750 -22.30 -46.43 -2.63
N GLY A 751 -21.33 -47.20 -3.15
CA GLY A 751 -21.50 -48.63 -3.38
C GLY A 751 -21.93 -49.39 -2.13
N ARG A 752 -21.29 -49.13 -0.98
CA ARG A 752 -21.66 -49.74 0.31
C ARG A 752 -23.10 -49.41 0.73
N ILE A 753 -23.56 -48.18 0.48
CA ILE A 753 -24.96 -47.77 0.76
C ILE A 753 -25.93 -48.50 -0.19
N LEU A 754 -25.60 -48.59 -1.49
CA LEU A 754 -26.43 -49.27 -2.49
C LEU A 754 -26.49 -50.80 -2.27
N TYR A 755 -25.44 -51.42 -1.71
CA TYR A 755 -25.47 -52.83 -1.28
C TYR A 755 -26.37 -53.06 -0.06
N TYR A 756 -26.50 -52.09 0.83
CA TYR A 756 -27.32 -52.20 2.04
C TYR A 756 -28.83 -52.10 1.74
N VAL A 757 -29.23 -51.45 0.63
CA VAL A 757 -30.64 -51.33 0.20
C VAL A 757 -30.77 -51.58 -1.32
N PRO A 758 -30.57 -52.83 -1.79
CA PRO A 758 -30.41 -53.10 -3.23
C PRO A 758 -31.70 -52.92 -4.05
N TYR A 759 -32.89 -53.00 -3.43
CA TYR A 759 -34.17 -52.78 -4.11
C TYR A 759 -34.48 -51.30 -4.38
N CYS A 760 -33.89 -50.37 -3.62
CA CYS A 760 -33.96 -48.93 -3.92
C CYS A 760 -32.89 -48.48 -4.93
N ALA A 761 -31.87 -49.30 -5.17
CA ALA A 761 -30.73 -48.96 -6.03
C ALA A 761 -31.15 -48.85 -7.52
N PRO A 762 -30.88 -47.73 -8.19
CA PRO A 762 -31.33 -47.53 -9.58
C PRO A 762 -30.63 -48.45 -10.59
N PHE A 763 -29.44 -48.98 -10.24
CA PHE A 763 -28.70 -49.98 -11.03
C PHE A 763 -27.96 -50.95 -10.09
N PRO A 764 -27.59 -52.17 -10.55
CA PRO A 764 -26.89 -53.15 -9.73
C PRO A 764 -25.57 -52.62 -9.13
N PRO A 765 -25.36 -52.63 -7.81
CA PRO A 765 -24.21 -51.97 -7.16
C PRO A 765 -22.84 -52.41 -7.70
N ASN A 766 -22.70 -53.72 -7.98
CA ASN A 766 -21.55 -54.34 -8.63
C ASN A 766 -21.10 -53.61 -9.92
N ARG A 767 -22.05 -53.19 -10.76
CA ARG A 767 -21.76 -52.58 -12.07
C ARG A 767 -21.37 -51.11 -11.92
N ILE A 768 -22.03 -50.40 -11.01
CA ILE A 768 -21.76 -48.98 -10.71
C ILE A 768 -20.31 -48.83 -10.23
N MET A 769 -19.89 -49.62 -9.24
CA MET A 769 -18.54 -49.50 -8.67
C MET A 769 -17.42 -49.75 -9.68
N SER A 770 -17.62 -50.74 -10.57
CA SER A 770 -16.64 -51.05 -11.62
C SER A 770 -16.58 -49.95 -12.68
N LEU A 771 -17.72 -49.38 -13.07
CA LEU A 771 -17.82 -48.30 -14.06
C LEU A 771 -17.19 -46.99 -13.56
N PHE A 772 -17.55 -46.53 -12.36
CA PHE A 772 -16.99 -45.30 -11.81
C PHE A 772 -15.50 -45.44 -11.49
N GLY A 773 -15.04 -46.59 -10.99
CA GLY A 773 -13.62 -46.87 -10.81
C GLY A 773 -12.83 -46.83 -12.13
N ALA A 774 -13.39 -47.38 -13.21
CA ALA A 774 -12.79 -47.32 -14.55
C ALA A 774 -12.67 -45.87 -15.07
N LEU A 775 -13.75 -45.08 -14.92
CA LEU A 775 -13.80 -43.70 -15.40
C LEU A 775 -12.78 -42.80 -14.67
N VAL A 776 -12.67 -42.91 -13.35
CA VAL A 776 -11.64 -42.19 -12.58
C VAL A 776 -10.24 -42.59 -13.04
N ALA A 777 -9.95 -43.89 -13.20
CA ALA A 777 -8.63 -44.35 -13.63
C ALA A 777 -8.22 -43.78 -15.01
N VAL A 778 -9.17 -43.63 -15.95
CA VAL A 778 -8.95 -43.00 -17.26
C VAL A 778 -8.76 -41.48 -17.14
N VAL A 779 -9.62 -40.79 -16.37
CA VAL A 779 -9.54 -39.34 -16.12
C VAL A 779 -8.16 -38.96 -15.58
N GLU A 780 -7.64 -39.73 -14.62
CA GLU A 780 -6.36 -39.46 -13.96
C GLU A 780 -5.15 -39.80 -14.83
N ALA A 781 -5.21 -40.86 -15.62
CA ALA A 781 -4.16 -41.15 -16.61
C ALA A 781 -4.03 -39.98 -17.60
N LEU A 782 -5.15 -39.47 -18.12
CA LEU A 782 -5.19 -38.32 -19.01
C LEU A 782 -4.73 -37.02 -18.33
N GLY A 783 -5.11 -36.81 -17.06
CA GLY A 783 -4.73 -35.64 -16.28
C GLY A 783 -3.24 -35.60 -15.92
N GLY A 784 -2.68 -36.73 -15.50
CA GLY A 784 -1.24 -36.87 -15.19
C GLY A 784 -0.36 -36.71 -16.44
N LEU A 785 -0.72 -37.38 -17.54
CA LEU A 785 -0.04 -37.20 -18.83
C LEU A 785 -0.16 -35.75 -19.33
N GLY A 786 -1.34 -35.15 -19.20
CA GLY A 786 -1.60 -33.76 -19.60
C GLY A 786 -0.68 -32.76 -18.89
N VAL A 787 -0.62 -32.83 -17.55
CA VAL A 787 0.24 -31.94 -16.74
C VAL A 787 1.72 -32.20 -17.03
N ALA A 788 2.15 -33.45 -17.14
CA ALA A 788 3.55 -33.79 -17.42
C ALA A 788 4.03 -33.27 -18.80
N PHE A 789 3.18 -33.34 -19.83
CA PHE A 789 3.51 -32.82 -21.16
C PHE A 789 3.40 -31.29 -21.25
N ALA A 790 2.40 -30.68 -20.60
CA ALA A 790 2.25 -29.22 -20.57
C ALA A 790 3.37 -28.51 -19.79
N SER A 791 3.83 -29.11 -18.68
CA SER A 791 4.80 -28.50 -17.76
C SER A 791 6.26 -28.73 -18.15
N ASN A 792 6.56 -29.59 -19.12
CA ASN A 792 7.95 -29.89 -19.51
C ASN A 792 8.42 -28.94 -20.64
N PRO A 793 9.32 -27.97 -20.37
CA PRO A 793 9.80 -27.03 -21.38
C PRO A 793 10.71 -27.66 -22.44
N SER A 794 11.32 -28.83 -22.21
CA SER A 794 12.15 -29.51 -23.22
C SER A 794 11.33 -30.28 -24.27
N SER A 795 10.01 -30.39 -24.09
CA SER A 795 9.13 -31.06 -25.06
C SER A 795 8.79 -30.18 -26.27
N SER A 796 8.44 -30.82 -27.40
CA SER A 796 8.04 -30.11 -28.62
C SER A 796 6.77 -29.29 -28.43
N LEU A 797 6.61 -28.22 -29.22
CA LEU A 797 5.43 -27.35 -29.18
C LEU A 797 4.11 -28.14 -29.30
N SER A 798 4.09 -29.13 -30.19
CA SER A 798 2.98 -30.05 -30.41
C SER A 798 2.66 -30.93 -29.20
N LEU A 799 3.66 -31.34 -28.41
CA LEU A 799 3.44 -32.15 -27.21
C LEU A 799 2.91 -31.31 -26.05
N LYS A 800 3.37 -30.06 -25.92
CA LYS A 800 2.83 -29.09 -24.94
C LYS A 800 1.37 -28.75 -25.22
N GLU A 801 1.04 -28.51 -26.49
CA GLU A 801 -0.33 -28.25 -26.92
C GLU A 801 -1.24 -29.47 -26.67
N LEU A 802 -0.75 -30.68 -26.97
CA LEU A 802 -1.43 -31.93 -26.64
C LEU A 802 -1.62 -32.08 -25.12
N GLY A 803 -0.61 -31.79 -24.30
CA GLY A 803 -0.69 -31.81 -22.84
C GLY A 803 -1.77 -30.87 -22.29
N SER A 804 -1.82 -29.63 -22.80
CA SER A 804 -2.86 -28.66 -22.46
C SER A 804 -4.26 -29.17 -22.83
N LYS A 805 -4.43 -29.73 -24.04
CA LYS A 805 -5.69 -30.33 -24.48
C LYS A 805 -6.11 -31.53 -23.64
N LEU A 806 -5.18 -32.43 -23.29
CA LEU A 806 -5.42 -33.59 -22.42
C LEU A 806 -5.85 -33.17 -21.00
N THR A 807 -5.20 -32.15 -20.42
CA THR A 807 -5.55 -31.65 -19.09
C THR A 807 -6.96 -31.03 -19.07
N LYS A 808 -7.30 -30.21 -20.07
CA LYS A 808 -8.64 -29.61 -20.20
C LYS A 808 -9.72 -30.68 -20.42
N ALA A 809 -9.43 -31.73 -21.21
CA ALA A 809 -10.33 -32.86 -21.42
C ALA A 809 -10.54 -33.71 -20.16
N SER A 810 -9.46 -34.02 -19.42
CA SER A 810 -9.51 -34.74 -18.13
C SER A 810 -10.45 -34.05 -17.13
N LEU A 811 -10.26 -32.74 -16.90
CA LEU A 811 -11.09 -31.95 -15.98
C LEU A 811 -12.56 -31.86 -16.41
N ALA A 812 -12.84 -31.73 -17.71
CA ALA A 812 -14.21 -31.71 -18.24
C ALA A 812 -14.93 -33.05 -18.05
N VAL A 813 -14.24 -34.18 -18.25
CA VAL A 813 -14.79 -35.51 -17.99
C VAL A 813 -14.99 -35.74 -16.48
N GLN A 814 -14.04 -35.33 -15.64
CA GLN A 814 -14.16 -35.42 -14.18
C GLN A 814 -15.42 -34.71 -13.67
N LEU A 815 -15.65 -33.47 -14.13
CA LEU A 815 -16.83 -32.69 -13.78
C LEU A 815 -18.14 -33.42 -14.18
N ALA A 816 -18.18 -34.01 -15.37
CA ALA A 816 -19.33 -34.78 -15.83
C ALA A 816 -19.58 -36.05 -14.98
N VAL A 817 -18.52 -36.79 -14.63
CA VAL A 817 -18.62 -38.02 -13.80
C VAL A 817 -19.15 -37.69 -12.40
N ILE A 818 -18.67 -36.61 -11.77
CA ILE A 818 -19.15 -36.16 -10.46
C ILE A 818 -20.63 -35.75 -10.52
N VAL A 819 -21.03 -34.94 -11.51
CA VAL A 819 -22.44 -34.50 -11.67
C VAL A 819 -23.37 -35.70 -11.89
N VAL A 820 -22.97 -36.66 -12.72
CA VAL A 820 -23.73 -37.90 -12.93
C VAL A 820 -23.82 -38.73 -11.64
N CYS A 821 -22.77 -38.77 -10.81
CA CYS A 821 -22.83 -39.49 -9.54
C CYS A 821 -23.72 -38.79 -8.48
N ILE A 822 -23.70 -37.45 -8.43
CA ILE A 822 -24.62 -36.67 -7.59
C ILE A 822 -26.07 -36.94 -8.00
N ALA A 823 -26.36 -37.00 -9.30
CA ALA A 823 -27.67 -37.38 -9.81
C ALA A 823 -28.06 -38.82 -9.39
N PHE A 824 -27.14 -39.79 -9.45
CA PHE A 824 -27.40 -41.15 -8.96
C PHE A 824 -27.69 -41.23 -7.46
N ALA A 825 -26.93 -40.50 -6.62
CA ALA A 825 -27.18 -40.42 -5.18
C ALA A 825 -28.53 -39.76 -4.87
N GLY A 826 -28.89 -38.70 -5.63
CA GLY A 826 -30.19 -38.04 -5.53
C GLY A 826 -31.37 -38.94 -5.92
N LEU A 827 -31.25 -39.68 -7.03
CA LEU A 827 -32.25 -40.66 -7.47
C LEU A 827 -32.45 -41.77 -6.42
N PHE A 828 -31.37 -42.29 -5.85
CA PHE A 828 -31.44 -43.28 -4.78
C PHE A 828 -32.10 -42.72 -3.51
N PHE A 829 -31.77 -41.48 -3.10
CA PHE A 829 -32.43 -40.82 -1.98
C PHE A 829 -33.94 -40.61 -2.22
N ILE A 830 -34.34 -40.25 -3.44
CA ILE A 830 -35.75 -40.16 -3.85
C ILE A 830 -36.43 -41.53 -3.76
N ASN A 831 -35.80 -42.60 -4.23
CA ASN A 831 -36.34 -43.96 -4.12
C ASN A 831 -36.53 -44.38 -2.65
N CYS A 832 -35.49 -44.25 -1.81
CA CYS A 832 -35.59 -44.54 -0.38
C CYS A 832 -36.71 -43.74 0.32
N LYS A 833 -36.92 -42.47 -0.08
CA LYS A 833 -38.01 -41.63 0.45
C LYS A 833 -39.40 -42.08 -0.03
N ARG A 834 -39.52 -42.62 -1.25
CA ARG A 834 -40.77 -43.21 -1.79
C ARG A 834 -41.14 -44.49 -1.07
N GLU A 835 -40.17 -45.38 -0.84
CA GLU A 835 -40.34 -46.63 -0.08
C GLU A 835 -40.38 -46.39 1.45
N GLY A 836 -40.60 -45.15 1.91
CA GLY A 836 -40.81 -44.82 3.32
C GLY A 836 -39.58 -44.90 4.23
N ILE A 837 -38.40 -45.25 3.71
CA ILE A 837 -37.20 -45.55 4.50
C ILE A 837 -36.65 -44.29 5.18
N ARG A 838 -36.87 -44.18 6.49
CA ARG A 838 -36.40 -43.05 7.33
C ARG A 838 -35.20 -43.38 8.24
N SER A 839 -34.58 -44.55 8.08
CA SER A 839 -33.49 -45.00 8.94
C SER A 839 -32.29 -44.05 8.96
N ARG A 840 -31.82 -43.68 10.17
CA ARG A 840 -30.60 -42.89 10.38
C ARG A 840 -29.36 -43.57 9.79
N LYS A 841 -29.34 -44.91 9.69
CA LYS A 841 -28.25 -45.70 9.08
C LYS A 841 -28.02 -45.39 7.59
N ILE A 842 -29.03 -44.87 6.90
CA ILE A 842 -28.97 -44.55 5.45
C ILE A 842 -28.94 -43.03 5.24
N ASN A 843 -29.86 -42.31 5.88
CA ASN A 843 -30.02 -40.88 5.65
C ASN A 843 -28.79 -40.07 6.07
N ILE A 844 -28.10 -40.45 7.15
CA ILE A 844 -26.90 -39.74 7.60
C ILE A 844 -25.74 -39.97 6.60
N PRO A 845 -25.34 -41.21 6.24
CA PRO A 845 -24.34 -41.45 5.18
C PRO A 845 -24.66 -40.81 3.84
N LEU A 846 -25.93 -40.75 3.40
CA LEU A 846 -26.29 -40.08 2.14
C LEU A 846 -26.10 -38.55 2.19
N ILE A 847 -26.44 -37.90 3.30
CA ILE A 847 -26.22 -36.45 3.48
C ILE A 847 -24.72 -36.14 3.50
N ILE A 848 -23.93 -36.94 4.24
CA ILE A 848 -22.47 -36.82 4.30
C ILE A 848 -21.84 -37.00 2.92
N LEU A 849 -22.25 -38.05 2.20
CA LEU A 849 -21.79 -38.32 0.84
C LEU A 849 -22.13 -37.16 -0.10
N SER A 850 -23.35 -36.60 -0.01
CA SER A 850 -23.77 -35.46 -0.85
C SER A 850 -22.96 -34.20 -0.56
N ALA A 851 -22.69 -33.90 0.72
CA ALA A 851 -21.82 -32.79 1.12
C ALA A 851 -20.37 -32.99 0.64
N SER A 852 -19.84 -34.21 0.78
CA SER A 852 -18.52 -34.60 0.27
C SER A 852 -18.41 -34.41 -1.26
N MET A 853 -19.40 -34.89 -2.02
CA MET A 853 -19.44 -34.70 -3.48
C MET A 853 -19.54 -33.23 -3.87
N PHE A 854 -20.29 -32.41 -3.13
CA PHE A 854 -20.41 -30.98 -3.38
C PHE A 854 -19.09 -30.22 -3.15
N LEU A 855 -18.31 -30.59 -2.11
CA LEU A 855 -16.97 -30.02 -1.90
C LEU A 855 -15.99 -30.39 -3.02
N ILE A 856 -16.05 -31.62 -3.55
CA ILE A 856 -15.25 -32.01 -4.73
C ILE A 856 -15.73 -31.27 -5.98
N LEU A 857 -17.04 -31.10 -6.17
CA LEU A 857 -17.62 -30.36 -7.29
C LEU A 857 -17.09 -28.90 -7.34
N ILE A 858 -17.06 -28.19 -6.20
CA ILE A 858 -16.50 -26.83 -6.10
C ILE A 858 -15.05 -26.81 -6.60
N ARG A 859 -14.22 -27.75 -6.15
CA ARG A 859 -12.82 -27.87 -6.55
C ARG A 859 -12.67 -28.18 -8.04
N CYS A 860 -13.46 -29.10 -8.59
CA CYS A 860 -13.39 -29.45 -10.01
C CYS A 860 -13.82 -28.28 -10.91
N ILE A 861 -14.78 -27.46 -10.48
CA ILE A 861 -15.13 -26.20 -11.13
C ILE A 861 -13.94 -25.22 -11.06
N TYR A 862 -13.35 -25.02 -9.88
CA TYR A 862 -12.17 -24.16 -9.69
C TYR A 862 -11.01 -24.56 -10.63
N ARG A 863 -10.60 -25.84 -10.60
CA ARG A 863 -9.52 -26.36 -11.44
C ARG A 863 -9.83 -26.26 -12.94
N LEU A 864 -11.09 -26.44 -13.35
CA LEU A 864 -11.49 -26.23 -14.74
C LEU A 864 -11.36 -24.76 -15.16
N VAL A 865 -11.79 -23.81 -14.34
CA VAL A 865 -11.66 -22.36 -14.63
C VAL A 865 -10.19 -21.94 -14.68
N GLU A 866 -9.37 -22.38 -13.71
CA GLU A 866 -7.92 -22.17 -13.64
C GLU A 866 -7.20 -22.60 -14.94
N HIS A 867 -7.58 -23.76 -15.51
CA HIS A 867 -6.98 -24.28 -16.75
C HIS A 867 -7.62 -23.70 -18.03
N LEU A 868 -8.87 -23.22 -17.98
CA LEU A 868 -9.51 -22.53 -19.10
C LEU A 868 -8.95 -21.12 -19.31
N GLY A 869 -8.66 -20.38 -18.22
CA GLY A 869 -8.10 -19.03 -18.25
C GLY A 869 -6.63 -18.90 -18.66
N ASN A 870 -6.02 -19.98 -19.16
CA ASN A 870 -4.61 -20.03 -19.54
C ASN A 870 -4.41 -19.74 -21.04
N VAL A 871 -3.91 -18.54 -21.32
CA VAL A 871 -3.45 -18.09 -22.64
C VAL A 871 -1.93 -17.87 -22.58
N GLY A 872 -1.15 -18.89 -22.94
CA GLY A 872 0.29 -18.76 -23.22
C GLY A 872 1.18 -18.33 -22.04
N LEU A 873 1.36 -19.21 -21.04
CA LEU A 873 2.33 -19.00 -19.94
C LEU A 873 3.79 -18.88 -20.42
N ASN A 874 4.23 -17.68 -20.78
CA ASN A 874 5.63 -17.32 -20.98
C ASN A 874 6.25 -16.86 -19.64
N ILE A 875 6.92 -17.76 -18.92
CA ILE A 875 7.48 -17.48 -17.58
C ILE A 875 8.67 -16.47 -17.61
N GLY A 876 9.12 -16.08 -18.80
CA GLY A 876 10.11 -15.02 -19.03
C GLY A 876 9.53 -13.69 -19.52
N ASP A 877 8.21 -13.52 -19.55
CA ASP A 877 7.53 -12.31 -20.03
C ASP A 877 6.58 -11.75 -18.94
N LEU A 878 6.90 -10.56 -18.44
CA LEU A 878 6.17 -9.90 -17.36
C LEU A 878 4.84 -9.29 -17.82
N GLU A 879 4.69 -8.95 -19.10
CA GLU A 879 3.42 -8.43 -19.63
C GLU A 879 2.43 -9.58 -19.81
N ALA A 880 2.88 -10.70 -20.39
CA ALA A 880 2.07 -11.93 -20.49
C ALA A 880 1.63 -12.46 -19.10
N MET A 881 2.50 -12.40 -18.08
CA MET A 881 2.12 -12.74 -16.70
C MET A 881 1.02 -11.81 -16.14
N ARG A 882 1.01 -10.53 -16.52
CA ARG A 882 0.06 -9.54 -16.01
C ARG A 882 -1.35 -9.73 -16.59
N GLU A 883 -1.46 -10.24 -17.82
CA GLU A 883 -2.73 -10.56 -18.48
C GLU A 883 -3.39 -11.85 -17.97
N LEU A 884 -2.67 -12.69 -17.19
CA LEU A 884 -3.23 -13.89 -16.59
C LEU A 884 -4.43 -13.58 -15.68
N THR A 885 -5.42 -14.48 -15.68
CA THR A 885 -6.61 -14.34 -14.82
C THR A 885 -6.23 -14.27 -13.32
N PRO A 886 -6.98 -13.53 -12.48
CA PRO A 886 -6.65 -13.37 -11.05
C PRO A 886 -6.45 -14.68 -10.28
N ILE A 887 -7.14 -15.74 -10.69
CA ILE A 887 -7.04 -17.10 -10.13
C ILE A 887 -5.61 -17.67 -10.22
N LEU A 888 -4.84 -17.31 -11.26
CA LEU A 888 -3.44 -17.71 -11.44
C LEU A 888 -2.45 -16.73 -10.80
N ARG A 889 -2.89 -15.52 -10.43
CA ARG A 889 -2.03 -14.43 -9.95
C ARG A 889 -2.01 -14.27 -8.43
N TYR A 890 -3.06 -14.68 -7.71
CA TYR A 890 -3.13 -14.62 -6.25
C TYR A 890 -3.23 -16.02 -5.63
N GLU A 891 -2.32 -16.34 -4.70
CA GLU A 891 -2.20 -17.68 -4.15
C GLU A 891 -3.37 -18.11 -3.25
N TRP A 892 -4.10 -17.16 -2.63
CA TRP A 892 -5.20 -17.53 -1.72
C TRP A 892 -6.34 -18.28 -2.43
N PHE A 893 -6.56 -18.08 -3.74
CA PHE A 893 -7.55 -18.85 -4.50
C PHE A 893 -7.27 -20.35 -4.42
N PHE A 894 -5.99 -20.76 -4.49
CA PHE A 894 -5.57 -22.14 -4.29
C PHE A 894 -5.85 -22.60 -2.85
N TYR A 895 -5.44 -21.83 -1.83
CA TYR A 895 -5.65 -22.24 -0.44
C TYR A 895 -7.12 -22.31 -0.01
N VAL A 896 -7.99 -21.46 -0.57
CA VAL A 896 -9.44 -21.52 -0.34
C VAL A 896 -10.08 -22.67 -1.13
N PHE A 897 -9.95 -22.69 -2.46
CA PHE A 897 -10.75 -23.57 -3.32
C PHE A 897 -10.14 -24.97 -3.54
N GLU A 898 -8.83 -25.15 -3.39
CA GLU A 898 -8.16 -26.46 -3.44
C GLU A 898 -7.86 -26.99 -2.03
N SER A 899 -7.19 -26.22 -1.17
CA SER A 899 -6.67 -26.74 0.11
C SER A 899 -7.74 -26.87 1.19
N THR A 900 -8.55 -25.83 1.40
CA THR A 900 -9.55 -25.79 2.47
C THR A 900 -10.77 -26.67 2.15
N THR A 901 -11.29 -26.63 0.91
CA THR A 901 -12.42 -27.49 0.48
C THR A 901 -12.14 -28.99 0.71
N MET A 902 -10.93 -29.44 0.38
CA MET A 902 -10.51 -30.83 0.52
C MET A 902 -10.17 -31.21 1.96
N LEU A 903 -9.70 -30.26 2.78
CA LEU A 903 -9.45 -30.48 4.20
C LEU A 903 -10.79 -30.67 4.93
N LEU A 904 -11.76 -29.77 4.68
CA LEU A 904 -13.13 -29.91 5.18
C LEU A 904 -13.73 -31.26 4.80
N ASN A 905 -13.53 -31.71 3.55
CA ASN A 905 -14.02 -33.01 3.12
C ASN A 905 -13.33 -34.19 3.84
N SER A 906 -12.00 -34.14 3.99
CA SER A 906 -11.24 -35.15 4.75
C SER A 906 -11.67 -35.22 6.22
N VAL A 907 -11.96 -34.06 6.83
CA VAL A 907 -12.46 -33.93 8.22
C VAL A 907 -13.89 -34.45 8.37
N ILE A 908 -14.78 -34.20 7.40
CA ILE A 908 -16.16 -34.73 7.39
C ILE A 908 -16.15 -36.27 7.51
N TRP A 909 -15.28 -36.96 6.78
CA TRP A 909 -15.17 -38.42 6.85
C TRP A 909 -14.53 -38.94 8.15
N ASN A 910 -13.71 -38.14 8.83
CA ASN A 910 -13.24 -38.45 10.19
C ASN A 910 -14.39 -38.31 11.21
N VAL A 911 -15.07 -37.16 11.23
CA VAL A 911 -16.12 -36.85 12.21
C VAL A 911 -17.31 -37.79 12.08
N TRP A 912 -17.80 -38.06 10.86
CA TRP A 912 -18.95 -38.93 10.60
C TRP A 912 -18.61 -40.24 9.85
N HIS A 913 -17.47 -40.84 10.20
CA HIS A 913 -17.01 -42.16 9.76
C HIS A 913 -18.15 -43.18 9.47
N PRO A 914 -18.40 -43.60 8.20
CA PRO A 914 -19.62 -44.31 7.80
C PRO A 914 -19.75 -45.71 8.41
N GLY A 915 -18.66 -46.31 8.89
CA GLY A 915 -18.70 -47.54 9.70
C GLY A 915 -19.29 -47.39 11.12
N ARG A 916 -19.87 -46.23 11.45
CA ARG A 916 -20.81 -46.06 12.59
C ARG A 916 -22.27 -46.33 12.21
N TYR A 917 -22.59 -46.33 10.91
CA TYR A 917 -23.95 -46.37 10.37
C TYR A 917 -24.21 -47.59 9.50
N LEU A 918 -23.22 -47.96 8.66
CA LEU A 918 -23.27 -49.12 7.79
C LEU A 918 -22.64 -50.36 8.44
N PRO A 919 -23.16 -51.58 8.16
CA PRO A 919 -22.57 -52.83 8.65
C PRO A 919 -21.14 -53.04 8.11
N ARG A 920 -20.35 -53.91 8.75
CA ARG A 920 -18.95 -54.18 8.34
C ARG A 920 -18.82 -55.16 7.17
N LEU A 921 -19.80 -56.03 6.97
CA LEU A 921 -19.79 -57.10 5.95
C LEU A 921 -20.58 -56.70 4.70
N HIS A 922 -20.49 -57.48 3.63
CA HIS A 922 -21.21 -57.24 2.36
C HIS A 922 -22.54 -58.01 2.25
N ASN A 923 -22.74 -59.02 3.11
CA ASN A 923 -23.95 -59.83 3.18
C ASN A 923 -25.14 -59.18 3.93
N VAL A 924 -24.90 -58.22 4.81
CA VAL A 924 -25.95 -57.56 5.61
C VAL A 924 -26.72 -56.56 4.75
N GLN A 925 -28.03 -56.78 4.59
CA GLN A 925 -28.97 -55.91 3.86
C GLN A 925 -30.14 -55.49 4.77
N LEU A 926 -30.76 -54.34 4.49
CA LEU A 926 -31.95 -53.87 5.21
C LEU A 926 -33.23 -54.31 4.48
N SER A 927 -34.05 -55.15 5.11
CA SER A 927 -35.35 -55.57 4.59
C SER A 927 -36.32 -54.39 4.42
N PRO A 928 -37.39 -54.53 3.60
CA PRO A 928 -38.47 -53.53 3.54
C PRO A 928 -39.13 -53.27 4.91
N ASP A 929 -39.15 -54.27 5.79
CA ASP A 929 -39.68 -54.18 7.16
C ASP A 929 -38.72 -53.44 8.13
N GLY A 930 -37.53 -53.04 7.67
CA GLY A 930 -36.54 -52.31 8.44
C GLY A 930 -35.65 -53.16 9.35
N SER A 931 -35.69 -54.50 9.21
CA SER A 931 -34.79 -55.44 9.88
C SER A 931 -33.51 -55.68 9.08
N GLU A 932 -32.39 -55.97 9.76
CA GLU A 932 -31.14 -56.33 9.09
C GLU A 932 -31.08 -57.85 8.88
N VAL A 933 -30.84 -58.27 7.65
CA VAL A 933 -30.80 -59.68 7.21
C VAL A 933 -29.43 -59.99 6.63
N GLU A 934 -28.82 -61.09 7.06
CA GLU A 934 -27.60 -61.62 6.44
C GLU A 934 -27.94 -62.59 5.30
N VAL A 935 -27.45 -62.29 4.11
CA VAL A 935 -27.61 -63.13 2.90
C VAL A 935 -26.38 -64.01 2.71
N GLU A 936 -26.50 -65.33 2.58
CA GLU A 936 -25.33 -66.17 2.33
C GLU A 936 -24.57 -65.76 1.04
N GLU A 937 -23.27 -65.48 1.18
CA GLU A 937 -22.37 -65.27 0.05
C GLU A 937 -21.61 -66.55 -0.26
N ASP A 938 -21.75 -67.08 -1.49
CA ASP A 938 -20.93 -68.17 -2.02
C ASP A 938 -19.44 -67.91 -1.77
N ALA A 939 -18.74 -68.91 -1.21
CA ALA A 939 -17.32 -68.78 -0.88
C ALA A 939 -16.48 -68.54 -2.15
N ASP A 940 -15.92 -67.33 -2.30
CA ASP A 940 -15.06 -66.98 -3.43
C ASP A 940 -13.78 -67.83 -3.43
N THR A 941 -13.71 -68.83 -4.31
CA THR A 941 -12.60 -69.79 -4.41
C THR A 941 -11.36 -69.25 -5.13
N ARG A 942 -11.37 -68.00 -5.64
CA ARG A 942 -10.24 -67.44 -6.40
C ARG A 942 -8.94 -67.36 -5.58
N PRO A 943 -7.76 -67.57 -6.20
CA PRO A 943 -6.46 -67.32 -5.59
C PRO A 943 -6.29 -65.90 -5.00
N LEU A 944 -5.41 -65.75 -4.00
CA LEU A 944 -5.15 -64.46 -3.35
C LEU A 944 -4.65 -63.37 -4.32
N LEU A 945 -3.79 -63.72 -5.29
CA LEU A 945 -3.29 -62.78 -6.30
C LEU A 945 -4.39 -62.30 -7.25
N THR A 946 -5.31 -63.15 -7.69
CA THR A 946 -6.42 -62.74 -8.56
C THR A 946 -7.54 -62.03 -7.78
N LYS A 947 -7.71 -62.32 -6.49
CA LYS A 947 -8.52 -61.48 -5.58
C LYS A 947 -7.91 -60.07 -5.44
N ALA A 948 -6.61 -59.97 -5.16
CA ALA A 948 -5.90 -58.69 -5.07
C ALA A 948 -5.96 -57.90 -6.39
N GLY A 949 -5.68 -58.55 -7.52
CA GLY A 949 -5.79 -57.94 -8.85
C GLY A 949 -7.22 -57.51 -9.20
N SER A 950 -8.24 -58.27 -8.79
CA SER A 950 -9.64 -57.90 -8.97
C SER A 950 -10.04 -56.70 -8.10
N ILE A 951 -9.47 -56.56 -6.89
CA ILE A 951 -9.66 -55.38 -6.04
C ILE A 951 -8.95 -54.15 -6.63
N LEU A 952 -7.68 -54.29 -7.03
CA LEU A 952 -6.86 -53.23 -7.64
C LEU A 952 -7.42 -52.71 -8.97
N THR A 953 -8.25 -53.50 -9.65
CA THR A 953 -8.88 -53.14 -10.94
C THR A 953 -10.39 -52.94 -10.83
N PHE A 954 -10.92 -52.71 -9.62
CA PHE A 954 -12.34 -52.43 -9.37
C PHE A 954 -13.31 -53.46 -10.02
N GLY A 955 -12.91 -54.73 -10.02
CA GLY A 955 -13.67 -55.85 -10.60
C GLY A 955 -13.65 -55.96 -12.13
N ILE A 956 -12.92 -55.09 -12.83
CA ILE A 956 -12.81 -55.07 -14.30
C ILE A 956 -12.01 -56.29 -14.78
N LEU A 957 -10.81 -56.49 -14.23
CA LEU A 957 -9.99 -57.68 -14.50
C LEU A 957 -10.20 -58.74 -13.41
N PHE A 958 -10.01 -60.00 -13.79
CA PHE A 958 -10.18 -61.18 -12.91
C PHE A 958 -11.55 -61.28 -12.21
N ARG A 959 -12.60 -60.71 -12.82
CA ARG A 959 -13.97 -60.64 -12.32
C ARG A 959 -14.51 -62.00 -11.85
N HIS A 960 -15.12 -62.02 -10.67
CA HIS A 960 -15.83 -63.21 -10.17
C HIS A 960 -17.08 -63.49 -11.01
N LYS A 961 -17.14 -64.65 -11.67
CA LYS A 961 -18.36 -65.19 -12.27
C LYS A 961 -19.16 -65.90 -11.18
N LYS A 962 -20.07 -65.18 -10.49
CA LYS A 962 -21.10 -65.86 -9.68
C LYS A 962 -21.97 -66.69 -10.62
N THR A 963 -22.16 -67.96 -10.31
CA THR A 963 -23.00 -68.87 -11.11
C THR A 963 -24.45 -68.41 -11.04
N GLN A 964 -25.14 -68.40 -12.18
CA GLN A 964 -26.53 -67.96 -12.26
C GLN A 964 -27.45 -69.03 -11.64
N ARG A 965 -28.00 -68.71 -10.46
CA ARG A 965 -29.07 -69.47 -9.81
C ARG A 965 -30.00 -68.53 -9.04
N ASP A 966 -31.26 -68.92 -8.93
CA ASP A 966 -32.36 -67.99 -8.75
C ASP A 966 -32.55 -67.53 -7.30
N SER A 967 -32.87 -66.24 -7.14
CA SER A 967 -33.48 -65.66 -5.94
C SER A 967 -34.37 -64.49 -6.35
N SER A 968 -35.59 -64.83 -6.76
CA SER A 968 -36.65 -63.88 -7.06
C SER A 968 -37.11 -63.17 -5.78
N TYR A 969 -36.87 -61.86 -5.69
CA TYR A 969 -37.51 -61.01 -4.67
C TYR A 969 -38.97 -60.72 -5.06
N SER A 970 -39.78 -61.78 -5.04
CA SER A 970 -41.23 -61.76 -5.14
C SER A 970 -41.81 -62.09 -3.76
N LEU A 971 -42.32 -61.10 -3.05
CA LEU A 971 -43.14 -61.31 -1.84
C LEU A 971 -44.56 -60.85 -2.11
N ASP A 972 -45.29 -61.71 -2.81
CA ASP A 972 -46.75 -61.68 -2.73
C ASP A 972 -47.16 -62.11 -1.33
N SER A 973 -47.59 -61.14 -0.53
CA SER A 973 -47.97 -61.30 0.88
C SER A 973 -49.32 -60.64 1.18
N ARG A 974 -50.14 -60.45 0.14
CA ARG A 974 -51.54 -59.99 0.26
C ARG A 974 -52.53 -61.07 -0.17
N HIS A 975 -52.53 -62.25 0.45
CA HIS A 975 -53.72 -63.13 0.58
C HIS A 975 -53.44 -64.36 1.46
N SER A 976 -53.39 -64.20 2.79
CA SER A 976 -53.59 -65.32 3.73
C SER A 976 -54.09 -64.84 5.11
N CYS A 977 -55.35 -64.41 5.17
CA CYS A 977 -56.07 -64.22 6.43
C CYS A 977 -57.60 -64.31 6.23
N ILE A 978 -58.06 -65.35 5.53
CA ILE A 978 -59.49 -65.77 5.53
C ILE A 978 -59.55 -67.29 5.73
N SER A 979 -59.15 -67.70 6.93
CA SER A 979 -59.63 -68.93 7.59
C SER A 979 -59.25 -68.86 9.07
N GLN A 980 -60.27 -68.89 9.92
CA GLN A 980 -60.16 -69.17 11.36
C GLN A 980 -59.95 -70.70 11.52
N THR A 981 -59.52 -71.26 12.66
CA THR A 981 -59.60 -70.81 14.06
C THR A 981 -58.34 -71.15 14.84
#